data_AF-A0A6A6IEI1-F1
#
_entry.id   AF-A0A6A6IEI1-F1
#
_cell.length_a   1.000
_cell.length_b   1.000
_cell.length_c   1.000
_cell.angle_alpha   90.00
_cell.angle_beta   90.00
_cell.angle_gamma   90.00
#
_symmetry.space_group_name_H-M   'P 1'
#
loop_
_entity.id
_entity.type
_entity.pdbx_description
1 polymer ?
#
loop_
_entity_poly.entity_id
_entity_poly.type
_entity_poly.pdbx_seq_one_letter_code
_entity_poly.pdbx_strand_id
1 'polypeptide(L)'
;MSGDSMRKVLAPKVEGSKNLVNVFYDVDLDFFVLFSSVVCVYGNAGQSNYSAANGFLNGLVRQRRGRGLAASALALGMLAGIGYAETAGQAVQKQLVKKVGLPHVSKLDLRQMFAETILAGSRGTADVVVIAGLCTINDEQDLRGPWFSNPYFSHMIEESKSAVSVADSREKTTALPVTQQLAMTATKKEALDVLQECFATGLRAMLQLGDQKIEHNAPLLELGIDSLVAVEVDIPVFKVVGGASPSELCEKAPEKLPEKLIAATQKQQDVIRPEAAEAKPQPQAQVPEKAQSSFVDPESSSAYGENSTSTPSRLSTPTPATTVTTPSASVSVVDTKEAKSKLTRFERPARKFLKSERISLPQSQFWILRHLLEDPTTVISYRIASNIRVGDLERATRIVTNRHEALRTCFVEDEKTAGEALQNVLPTSPLRLERKRIDYAEKVDAEYTQLRSQVFNLERVDVMRLVLLTTSVSCHYLSISYHHIVMDGASLTSSFQTLKGLYNGQSLGPSPRQCPEFSAAQRRALANGEMREEMKYWQTVFPAGEQPPVLTLLPLARSGTRVVMKGFDTHQVAYHLEPALVAQVKAVFKAQRSTPFYLHLAAFKVLLFCFAGDVMKDLTIGFADAARNDSSVERGIGFFLNLLTLRFCRQPDQPFSEAIVEARNTAHAALESSCLPFDVLLTELNVARSSLHSPFFQAFLDYRQGVQERHLWGNCQAELQSVHPGRTAYDITLNVTDSNATDT
;
A
#
# COMPACT_ATOMS: atom_id res chain seq x y z
N MET A 1 -15.16 21.21 51.07
CA MET A 1 -15.81 19.88 50.93
C MET A 1 -16.40 19.52 52.28
N SER A 2 -17.67 19.07 52.35
CA SER A 2 -18.31 18.73 53.63
C SER A 2 -18.06 17.28 54.05
N GLY A 3 -18.23 16.97 55.34
CA GLY A 3 -18.11 15.60 55.86
C GLY A 3 -19.09 14.63 55.20
N ASP A 4 -20.29 15.07 54.84
CA ASP A 4 -21.29 14.25 54.15
C ASP A 4 -20.96 14.02 52.67
N SER A 5 -20.34 15.00 52.01
CA SER A 5 -19.77 14.82 50.67
C SER A 5 -18.61 13.82 50.67
N MET A 6 -17.82 13.78 51.75
CA MET A 6 -16.80 12.75 51.96
C MET A 6 -17.45 11.37 52.18
N ARG A 7 -18.38 11.26 53.15
CA ARG A 7 -19.11 10.01 53.46
C ARG A 7 -19.81 9.42 52.23
N LYS A 8 -20.53 10.24 51.46
CA LYS A 8 -21.31 9.80 50.29
C LYS A 8 -20.45 9.19 49.17
N VAL A 9 -19.19 9.62 49.03
CA VAL A 9 -18.26 9.10 48.02
C VAL A 9 -17.41 7.94 48.57
N LEU A 10 -17.00 7.99 49.83
CA LEU A 10 -16.20 6.92 50.44
C LEU A 10 -17.04 5.67 50.75
N ALA A 11 -18.17 5.80 51.44
CA ALA A 11 -18.87 4.64 52.03
C ALA A 11 -19.18 3.50 51.03
N PRO A 12 -19.67 3.75 49.79
CA PRO A 12 -19.93 2.67 48.83
C PRO A 12 -18.68 1.89 48.41
N LYS A 13 -17.53 2.57 48.27
CA LYS A 13 -16.26 1.92 47.94
C LYS A 13 -15.61 1.30 49.17
N VAL A 14 -15.51 2.05 50.27
CA VAL A 14 -14.78 1.66 51.49
C VAL A 14 -15.51 0.54 52.22
N GLU A 15 -16.78 0.71 52.61
CA GLU A 15 -17.50 -0.33 53.37
C GLU A 15 -17.91 -1.51 52.47
N GLY A 16 -18.25 -1.24 51.20
CA GLY A 16 -18.53 -2.31 50.22
C GLY A 16 -17.34 -3.25 50.01
N SER A 17 -16.13 -2.71 49.81
CA SER A 17 -14.92 -3.52 49.64
C SER A 17 -14.44 -4.18 50.94
N LYS A 18 -14.53 -3.51 52.10
CA LYS A 18 -14.31 -4.15 53.41
C LYS A 18 -15.20 -5.38 53.59
N ASN A 19 -16.50 -5.26 53.32
CA ASN A 19 -17.44 -6.35 53.48
C ASN A 19 -17.11 -7.53 52.57
N LEU A 20 -16.74 -7.27 51.30
CA LEU A 20 -16.26 -8.32 50.38
C LEU A 20 -14.96 -8.97 50.86
N VAL A 21 -13.98 -8.19 51.34
CA VAL A 21 -12.71 -8.72 51.88
C VAL A 21 -12.92 -9.50 53.19
N ASN A 22 -13.93 -9.17 53.99
CA ASN A 22 -14.29 -9.89 55.21
C ASN A 22 -15.04 -11.20 54.91
N VAL A 23 -15.97 -11.21 53.95
CA VAL A 23 -16.71 -12.42 53.54
C VAL A 23 -15.77 -13.45 52.91
N PHE A 24 -14.79 -13.00 52.11
CA PHE A 24 -13.83 -13.87 51.44
C PHE A 24 -12.45 -13.88 52.13
N TYR A 25 -12.38 -13.63 53.44
CA TYR A 25 -11.12 -13.28 54.13
C TYR A 25 -9.99 -14.29 53.92
N ASP A 26 -10.25 -15.58 54.12
CA ASP A 26 -9.30 -16.68 53.87
C ASP A 26 -9.71 -17.55 52.66
N VAL A 27 -10.67 -17.09 51.86
CA VAL A 27 -11.14 -17.81 50.67
C VAL A 27 -10.22 -17.49 49.50
N ASP A 28 -9.54 -18.51 48.97
CA ASP A 28 -8.84 -18.40 47.69
C ASP A 28 -9.86 -18.39 46.55
N LEU A 29 -9.70 -17.44 45.63
CA LEU A 29 -10.63 -17.16 44.53
C LEU A 29 -9.82 -17.06 43.25
N ASP A 30 -10.39 -17.45 42.10
CA ASP A 30 -9.72 -17.34 40.80
C ASP A 30 -9.28 -15.90 40.49
N PHE A 31 -10.07 -14.91 40.95
CA PHE A 31 -9.71 -13.49 40.93
C PHE A 31 -10.49 -12.67 41.97
N PHE A 32 -9.96 -11.50 42.31
CA PHE A 32 -10.65 -10.48 43.12
C PHE A 32 -10.27 -9.08 42.61
N VAL A 33 -11.05 -8.55 41.65
CA VAL A 33 -10.75 -7.29 40.96
C VAL A 33 -11.53 -6.13 41.57
N LEU A 34 -10.83 -5.12 42.13
CA LEU A 34 -11.46 -3.88 42.57
C LEU A 34 -11.33 -2.78 41.50
N PHE A 35 -12.47 -2.22 41.09
CA PHE A 35 -12.54 -1.12 40.13
C PHE A 35 -12.14 0.20 40.79
N SER A 36 -10.89 0.59 40.57
CA SER A 36 -10.25 1.83 41.01
C SER A 36 -10.37 2.91 39.91
N SER A 37 -9.60 3.99 39.99
CA SER A 37 -9.57 5.01 38.93
C SER A 37 -8.19 5.68 38.78
N VAL A 38 -7.85 6.06 37.54
CA VAL A 38 -6.57 6.68 37.17
C VAL A 38 -6.29 8.00 37.91
N VAL A 39 -7.31 8.64 38.48
CA VAL A 39 -7.19 9.83 39.34
C VAL A 39 -6.46 9.57 40.68
N CYS A 40 -6.15 8.32 41.01
CA CYS A 40 -5.21 7.98 42.09
C CYS A 40 -3.74 8.06 41.68
N VAL A 41 -3.43 8.15 40.38
CA VAL A 41 -2.07 8.07 39.86
C VAL A 41 -1.56 9.45 39.41
N TYR A 42 -2.40 10.26 38.75
CA TYR A 42 -2.06 11.65 38.39
C TYR A 42 -2.86 12.74 39.16
N GLY A 43 -3.90 12.38 39.91
CA GLY A 43 -4.74 13.33 40.66
C GLY A 43 -5.78 14.08 39.80
N ASN A 44 -6.85 14.59 40.40
CA ASN A 44 -7.80 15.45 39.66
C ASN A 44 -8.45 16.50 40.55
N ALA A 45 -8.60 17.72 40.02
CA ALA A 45 -9.15 18.85 40.74
C ALA A 45 -10.60 18.58 41.21
N GLY A 46 -10.87 18.88 42.49
CA GLY A 46 -12.19 18.65 43.09
C GLY A 46 -12.56 17.17 43.38
N GLN A 47 -11.72 16.19 43.05
CA GLN A 47 -12.00 14.76 43.21
C GLN A 47 -11.19 14.09 44.34
N SER A 48 -10.76 14.83 45.36
CA SER A 48 -9.93 14.29 46.45
C SER A 48 -10.63 13.21 47.29
N ASN A 49 -11.94 13.32 47.52
CA ASN A 49 -12.74 12.25 48.13
C ASN A 49 -12.78 10.97 47.26
N TYR A 50 -12.95 11.11 45.95
CA TYR A 50 -12.98 9.99 45.01
C TYR A 50 -11.60 9.34 44.87
N SER A 51 -10.52 10.12 44.84
CA SER A 51 -9.15 9.61 44.85
C SER A 51 -8.81 8.89 46.16
N ALA A 52 -9.21 9.43 47.32
CA ALA A 52 -9.05 8.74 48.61
C ALA A 52 -9.83 7.40 48.67
N ALA A 53 -11.07 7.39 48.18
CA ALA A 53 -11.91 6.19 48.13
C ALA A 53 -11.32 5.09 47.22
N ASN A 54 -10.72 5.46 46.09
CA ASN A 54 -10.07 4.53 45.18
C ASN A 54 -8.68 4.08 45.69
N GLY A 55 -7.92 4.96 46.35
CA GLY A 55 -6.66 4.62 47.02
C GLY A 55 -6.86 3.58 48.13
N PHE A 56 -7.98 3.64 48.85
CA PHE A 56 -8.38 2.61 49.82
C PHE A 56 -8.63 1.24 49.16
N LEU A 57 -9.26 1.18 47.97
CA LEU A 57 -9.41 -0.07 47.21
C LEU A 57 -8.05 -0.68 46.85
N ASN A 58 -7.11 0.14 46.38
CA ASN A 58 -5.74 -0.30 46.09
C ASN A 58 -5.06 -0.83 47.37
N GLY A 59 -5.27 -0.19 48.51
CA GLY A 59 -4.78 -0.66 49.83
C GLY A 59 -5.34 -2.02 50.25
N LEU A 60 -6.63 -2.28 50.03
CA LEU A 60 -7.23 -3.59 50.31
C LEU A 60 -6.73 -4.69 49.37
N VAL A 61 -6.49 -4.38 48.09
CA VAL A 61 -5.83 -5.32 47.16
C VAL A 61 -4.47 -5.74 47.70
N ARG A 62 -3.63 -4.77 48.14
CA ARG A 62 -2.34 -5.05 48.78
C ARG A 62 -2.49 -5.96 50.00
N GLN A 63 -3.42 -5.65 50.91
CA GLN A 63 -3.67 -6.44 52.12
C GLN A 63 -4.19 -7.87 51.82
N ARG A 64 -4.87 -8.08 50.68
CA ARG A 64 -5.30 -9.41 50.23
C ARG A 64 -4.15 -10.19 49.58
N ARG A 65 -3.38 -9.56 48.69
CA ARG A 65 -2.17 -10.16 48.07
C ARG A 65 -1.10 -10.53 49.10
N GLY A 66 -0.93 -9.71 50.14
CA GLY A 66 -0.02 -9.98 51.26
C GLY A 66 -0.37 -11.22 52.10
N ARG A 67 -1.57 -11.80 51.94
CA ARG A 67 -1.98 -13.10 52.51
C ARG A 67 -1.85 -14.26 51.51
N GLY A 68 -1.24 -14.03 50.34
CA GLY A 68 -1.09 -15.02 49.27
C GLY A 68 -2.32 -15.21 48.37
N LEU A 69 -3.43 -14.52 48.68
CA LEU A 69 -4.71 -14.66 47.98
C LEU A 69 -4.77 -13.79 46.72
N ALA A 70 -5.44 -14.28 45.68
CA ALA A 70 -5.61 -13.53 44.43
C ALA A 70 -6.36 -12.20 44.66
N ALA A 71 -5.81 -11.12 44.13
CA ALA A 71 -6.44 -9.79 44.05
C ALA A 71 -5.67 -8.84 43.13
N SER A 72 -6.36 -7.86 42.56
CA SER A 72 -5.80 -6.80 41.71
C SER A 72 -6.74 -5.58 41.64
N ALA A 73 -6.21 -4.42 41.24
CA ALA A 73 -7.01 -3.22 40.99
C ALA A 73 -6.95 -2.82 39.51
N LEU A 74 -8.10 -2.42 38.95
CA LEU A 74 -8.19 -1.79 37.62
C LEU A 74 -8.46 -0.29 37.79
N ALA A 75 -7.44 0.54 37.56
CA ALA A 75 -7.52 1.99 37.65
C ALA A 75 -8.05 2.60 36.34
N LEU A 76 -9.38 2.72 36.23
CA LEU A 76 -10.06 3.22 35.03
C LEU A 76 -9.88 4.72 34.77
N GLY A 77 -9.59 5.05 33.51
CA GLY A 77 -9.77 6.35 32.88
C GLY A 77 -11.17 6.54 32.28
N MET A 78 -11.30 7.47 31.32
CA MET A 78 -12.58 7.79 30.68
C MET A 78 -13.04 6.70 29.72
N LEU A 79 -14.21 6.10 29.94
CA LEU A 79 -14.81 5.11 29.05
C LEU A 79 -15.56 5.79 27.87
N ALA A 80 -15.62 5.14 26.72
CA ALA A 80 -16.53 5.49 25.62
C ALA A 80 -17.86 4.73 25.74
N GLY A 81 -18.99 5.46 25.67
CA GLY A 81 -20.34 4.88 25.52
C GLY A 81 -20.81 3.96 26.65
N ILE A 82 -20.29 4.16 27.88
CA ILE A 82 -20.76 3.53 29.11
C ILE A 82 -20.56 4.50 30.30
N GLY A 83 -21.62 4.75 31.07
CA GLY A 83 -21.52 5.27 32.45
C GLY A 83 -21.51 6.79 32.59
N TYR A 84 -20.92 7.30 33.69
CA TYR A 84 -21.05 8.71 34.10
C TYR A 84 -20.60 9.74 33.05
N ALA A 85 -19.63 9.39 32.19
CA ALA A 85 -19.20 10.25 31.09
C ALA A 85 -20.27 10.44 30.01
N GLU A 86 -21.17 9.48 29.84
CA GLU A 86 -22.29 9.50 28.87
C GLU A 86 -23.42 10.41 29.35
N THR A 87 -23.72 10.39 30.65
CA THR A 87 -24.75 11.21 31.29
C THR A 87 -24.43 12.70 31.31
N ALA A 88 -23.18 13.10 31.05
CA ALA A 88 -22.73 14.49 31.03
C ALA A 88 -23.01 15.25 29.71
N GLY A 89 -23.42 14.55 28.65
CA GLY A 89 -23.73 15.14 27.35
C GLY A 89 -22.51 15.49 26.47
N GLN A 90 -22.71 15.47 25.14
CA GLN A 90 -21.62 15.54 24.16
C GLN A 90 -20.80 16.84 24.20
N ALA A 91 -21.38 17.96 24.64
CA ALA A 91 -20.66 19.23 24.75
C ALA A 91 -19.61 19.19 25.87
N VAL A 92 -19.94 18.61 27.02
CA VAL A 92 -19.03 18.47 28.16
C VAL A 92 -17.94 17.43 27.85
N GLN A 93 -18.30 16.33 27.19
CA GLN A 93 -17.32 15.34 26.68
C GLN A 93 -16.27 16.01 25.78
N LYS A 94 -16.71 16.78 24.78
CA LYS A 94 -15.80 17.49 23.85
C LYS A 94 -14.93 18.52 24.55
N GLN A 95 -15.42 19.21 25.59
CA GLN A 95 -14.59 20.11 26.40
C GLN A 95 -13.57 19.38 27.28
N LEU A 96 -13.93 18.24 27.88
CA LEU A 96 -13.01 17.46 28.72
C LEU A 96 -11.84 16.89 27.90
N VAL A 97 -12.12 16.29 26.74
CA VAL A 97 -11.06 15.82 25.82
C VAL A 97 -10.16 17.00 25.39
N LYS A 98 -10.75 18.16 25.03
CA LYS A 98 -9.98 19.38 24.68
C LYS A 98 -9.22 20.05 25.82
N LYS A 99 -9.40 19.65 27.09
CA LYS A 99 -8.74 20.29 28.24
C LYS A 99 -7.83 19.36 29.06
N VAL A 100 -7.96 18.04 28.92
CA VAL A 100 -7.28 17.08 29.80
C VAL A 100 -6.43 16.06 29.01
N GLY A 101 -6.55 16.00 27.68
CA GLY A 101 -5.71 15.13 26.84
C GLY A 101 -5.96 13.62 27.00
N LEU A 102 -6.97 13.22 27.78
CA LEU A 102 -7.28 11.81 28.05
C LEU A 102 -7.95 11.15 26.84
N PRO A 103 -7.37 10.08 26.25
CA PRO A 103 -8.06 9.26 25.27
C PRO A 103 -9.22 8.49 25.93
N HIS A 104 -10.28 8.23 25.15
CA HIS A 104 -11.35 7.34 25.60
C HIS A 104 -10.93 5.87 25.50
N VAL A 105 -11.05 5.14 26.60
CA VAL A 105 -10.98 3.67 26.64
C VAL A 105 -12.22 3.10 25.93
N SER A 106 -12.02 2.29 24.88
CA SER A 106 -13.14 1.65 24.19
C SER A 106 -13.71 0.47 24.97
N LYS A 107 -14.91 0.02 24.58
CA LYS A 107 -15.55 -1.18 25.13
C LYS A 107 -14.76 -2.48 24.83
N LEU A 108 -13.85 -2.46 23.85
CA LEU A 108 -12.95 -3.57 23.57
C LEU A 108 -11.75 -3.55 24.52
N ASP A 109 -11.08 -2.39 24.63
CA ASP A 109 -9.89 -2.23 25.48
C ASP A 109 -10.22 -2.44 26.96
N LEU A 110 -11.41 -1.99 27.40
CA LEU A 110 -11.93 -2.26 28.74
C LEU A 110 -12.04 -3.77 29.03
N ARG A 111 -12.42 -4.58 28.05
CA ARG A 111 -12.50 -6.05 28.20
C ARG A 111 -11.11 -6.67 28.26
N GLN A 112 -10.18 -6.22 27.41
CA GLN A 112 -8.80 -6.70 27.45
C GLN A 112 -8.14 -6.34 28.79
N MET A 113 -8.17 -5.06 29.19
CA MET A 113 -7.56 -4.62 30.45
C MET A 113 -8.20 -5.29 31.68
N PHE A 114 -9.50 -5.63 31.65
CA PHE A 114 -10.12 -6.43 32.71
C PHE A 114 -9.56 -7.87 32.74
N ALA A 115 -9.36 -8.51 31.59
CA ALA A 115 -8.70 -9.81 31.51
C ALA A 115 -7.22 -9.76 31.97
N GLU A 116 -6.45 -8.75 31.55
CA GLU A 116 -5.09 -8.53 32.06
C GLU A 116 -5.06 -8.29 33.57
N THR A 117 -6.06 -7.58 34.11
CA THR A 117 -6.19 -7.37 35.56
C THR A 117 -6.46 -8.68 36.30
N ILE A 118 -7.22 -9.61 35.72
CA ILE A 118 -7.41 -10.96 36.26
C ILE A 118 -6.08 -11.74 36.23
N LEU A 119 -5.39 -11.77 35.09
CA LEU A 119 -4.13 -12.51 34.92
C LEU A 119 -3.03 -12.00 35.87
N ALA A 120 -2.82 -10.68 35.92
CA ALA A 120 -1.88 -10.06 36.86
C ALA A 120 -2.32 -10.20 38.32
N GLY A 121 -3.62 -10.37 38.59
CA GLY A 121 -4.19 -10.61 39.91
C GLY A 121 -3.84 -11.96 40.55
N SER A 122 -3.18 -12.85 39.80
CA SER A 122 -2.63 -14.13 40.29
C SER A 122 -1.64 -13.97 41.45
N ARG A 123 -1.39 -15.07 42.18
CA ARG A 123 -0.72 -15.08 43.49
C ARG A 123 0.70 -14.49 43.43
N GLY A 124 0.98 -13.49 44.28
CA GLY A 124 2.30 -12.89 44.40
C GLY A 124 2.31 -11.66 45.33
N THR A 125 3.49 -11.26 45.82
CA THR A 125 3.65 -10.18 46.80
C THR A 125 3.70 -8.78 46.19
N ALA A 126 3.95 -8.65 44.89
CA ALA A 126 4.03 -7.36 44.20
C ALA A 126 2.68 -6.63 44.14
N ASP A 127 2.72 -5.30 44.11
CA ASP A 127 1.58 -4.43 43.86
C ASP A 127 1.03 -4.64 42.44
N VAL A 128 -0.27 -4.87 42.30
CA VAL A 128 -0.93 -5.03 41.00
C VAL A 128 -2.07 -4.03 40.86
N VAL A 129 -1.77 -2.93 40.18
CA VAL A 129 -2.72 -1.91 39.73
C VAL A 129 -2.55 -1.74 38.23
N VAL A 130 -3.48 -2.29 37.43
CA VAL A 130 -3.51 -2.08 35.98
C VAL A 130 -4.13 -0.71 35.70
N ILE A 131 -3.44 0.13 34.93
CA ILE A 131 -3.85 1.53 34.70
C ILE A 131 -4.36 1.68 33.26
N ALA A 132 -5.53 2.30 33.10
CA ALA A 132 -6.22 2.44 31.83
C ALA A 132 -6.38 3.90 31.41
N GLY A 133 -6.13 4.21 30.13
CA GLY A 133 -6.40 5.53 29.54
C GLY A 133 -5.30 6.57 29.74
N LEU A 134 -4.06 6.15 30.01
CA LEU A 134 -2.86 6.96 29.78
C LEU A 134 -2.34 6.70 28.37
N CYS A 135 -1.69 7.70 27.78
CA CYS A 135 -0.94 7.58 26.52
C CYS A 135 0.41 8.28 26.66
N THR A 136 1.32 8.00 25.75
CA THR A 136 2.53 8.82 25.61
C THR A 136 2.17 10.21 25.11
N ILE A 137 2.98 11.19 25.48
CA ILE A 137 2.84 12.60 25.07
C ILE A 137 4.19 13.05 24.51
N ASN A 138 4.21 13.53 23.27
CA ASN A 138 5.39 14.19 22.72
C ASN A 138 5.48 15.64 23.28
N ASP A 139 6.68 16.11 23.58
CA ASP A 139 6.89 17.35 24.32
C ASP A 139 6.46 18.63 23.55
N GLU A 140 6.35 18.56 22.22
CA GLU A 140 5.87 19.65 21.35
C GLU A 140 4.34 19.83 21.36
N GLN A 141 3.56 18.93 21.99
CA GLN A 141 2.09 18.99 21.94
C GLN A 141 1.49 20.06 22.88
N ASP A 142 0.60 20.91 22.34
CA ASP A 142 -0.18 21.91 23.10
C ASP A 142 -1.01 21.31 24.26
N LEU A 143 -1.54 20.09 24.09
CA LEU A 143 -2.37 19.41 25.10
C LEU A 143 -1.53 18.55 26.04
N ARG A 144 -0.82 19.19 26.96
CA ARG A 144 -0.09 18.52 28.05
C ARG A 144 -1.09 17.98 29.09
N GLY A 145 -1.29 16.66 29.09
CA GLY A 145 -2.15 15.97 30.05
C GLY A 145 -1.66 16.10 31.49
N PRO A 146 -2.53 15.92 32.51
CA PRO A 146 -2.19 16.19 33.92
C PRO A 146 -1.10 15.30 34.53
N TRP A 147 -0.60 14.28 33.81
CA TRP A 147 0.58 13.51 34.20
C TRP A 147 1.91 14.07 33.67
N PHE A 148 1.89 15.01 32.70
CA PHE A 148 3.09 15.54 32.03
C PHE A 148 4.06 16.24 33.00
N SER A 149 3.55 16.96 34.02
CA SER A 149 4.37 17.63 35.03
C SER A 149 4.74 16.75 36.23
N ASN A 150 4.37 15.46 36.21
CA ASN A 150 4.59 14.53 37.32
C ASN A 150 5.76 13.58 36.97
N PRO A 151 6.89 13.62 37.72
CA PRO A 151 8.12 12.91 37.36
C PRO A 151 7.98 11.38 37.33
N TYR A 152 6.96 10.80 37.98
CA TYR A 152 6.65 9.37 37.86
C TYR A 152 6.30 8.95 36.42
N PHE A 153 5.89 9.88 35.56
CA PHE A 153 5.49 9.63 34.18
C PHE A 153 6.47 10.22 33.13
N SER A 154 7.68 10.59 33.53
CA SER A 154 8.75 11.01 32.60
C SER A 154 8.97 10.01 31.47
N HIS A 155 8.94 8.71 31.77
CA HIS A 155 9.00 7.61 30.81
C HIS A 155 7.81 7.51 29.84
N MET A 156 6.75 8.30 30.03
CA MET A 156 5.63 8.46 29.10
C MET A 156 5.69 9.76 28.29
N ILE A 157 6.75 10.56 28.48
CA ILE A 157 7.03 11.71 27.64
C ILE A 157 7.99 11.22 26.55
N GLU A 158 7.54 11.27 25.30
CA GLU A 158 8.40 11.03 24.14
C GLU A 158 9.19 12.30 23.88
N GLU A 159 10.39 12.39 24.45
CA GLU A 159 11.37 13.43 24.12
C GLU A 159 11.63 13.43 22.62
N SER A 160 11.32 14.54 21.95
CA SER A 160 11.72 14.78 20.57
C SER A 160 13.24 14.62 20.44
N LYS A 161 13.70 13.70 19.58
CA LYS A 161 15.14 13.36 19.41
C LYS A 161 15.92 14.46 18.68
N SER A 162 16.04 15.61 19.33
CA SER A 162 16.98 16.67 18.97
C SER A 162 18.40 16.26 19.36
N ALA A 163 19.22 15.98 18.35
CA ALA A 163 20.68 15.77 18.41
C ALA A 163 21.21 14.69 19.37
N VAL A 164 21.72 13.59 18.79
CA VAL A 164 22.94 12.98 19.35
C VAL A 164 24.07 14.00 19.18
N SER A 165 24.91 14.15 20.22
CA SER A 165 25.80 15.30 20.38
C SER A 165 26.84 15.47 19.27
N VAL A 166 26.67 16.50 18.45
CA VAL A 166 27.80 17.24 17.86
C VAL A 166 28.07 18.43 18.78
N ALA A 167 29.23 18.43 19.45
CA ALA A 167 29.74 19.62 20.11
C ALA A 167 30.25 20.60 19.04
N ASP A 168 30.18 21.91 19.34
CA ASP A 168 30.59 23.02 18.47
C ASP A 168 29.84 23.20 17.13
N SER A 169 28.57 23.60 17.22
CA SER A 169 28.10 24.77 16.46
C SER A 169 26.88 25.44 17.11
N ARG A 170 27.02 26.70 17.56
CA ARG A 170 25.88 27.54 17.96
C ARG A 170 25.39 28.35 16.75
N GLU A 171 24.21 28.03 16.20
CA GLU A 171 23.20 29.00 15.71
C GLU A 171 22.02 28.30 14.99
N LYS A 172 20.78 28.51 15.49
CA LYS A 172 19.49 28.43 14.74
C LYS A 172 19.09 27.04 14.19
N THR A 173 17.82 26.70 13.91
CA THR A 173 16.53 27.36 14.14
C THR A 173 15.45 26.29 14.38
N THR A 174 14.59 26.45 15.40
CA THR A 174 13.36 25.63 15.54
C THR A 174 12.27 26.19 14.63
N ALA A 175 11.96 25.50 13.53
CA ALA A 175 10.94 25.92 12.57
C ALA A 175 9.55 25.37 12.94
N LEU A 176 8.50 26.19 12.77
CA LEU A 176 7.11 25.78 13.04
C LEU A 176 6.62 24.67 12.08
N PRO A 177 5.57 23.91 12.42
CA PRO A 177 4.94 22.97 11.49
C PRO A 177 4.56 23.65 10.17
N VAL A 178 4.80 22.98 9.03
CA VAL A 178 4.60 23.54 7.67
C VAL A 178 3.22 24.15 7.47
N THR A 179 2.17 23.52 8.01
CA THR A 179 0.78 24.00 7.94
C THR A 179 0.52 25.25 8.78
N GLN A 180 1.33 25.53 9.80
CA GLN A 180 1.31 26.80 10.54
C GLN A 180 2.14 27.87 9.83
N GLN A 181 3.32 27.52 9.28
CA GLN A 181 4.10 28.45 8.46
C GLN A 181 3.26 29.01 7.30
N LEU A 182 2.63 28.13 6.51
CA LEU A 182 1.74 28.50 5.39
C LEU A 182 0.45 29.22 5.81
N ALA A 183 0.10 29.22 7.11
CA ALA A 183 -1.01 29.99 7.66
C ALA A 183 -0.57 31.36 8.22
N MET A 184 0.74 31.65 8.23
CA MET A 184 1.34 32.91 8.70
C MET A 184 1.99 33.73 7.57
N THR A 185 2.18 33.15 6.38
CA THR A 185 2.69 33.85 5.19
C THR A 185 1.63 34.78 4.60
N ALA A 186 1.94 36.08 4.50
CA ALA A 186 1.00 37.11 4.05
C ALA A 186 0.89 37.21 2.51
N THR A 187 1.88 36.69 1.79
CA THR A 187 1.97 36.76 0.33
C THR A 187 2.14 35.38 -0.31
N LYS A 188 1.72 35.25 -1.59
CA LYS A 188 1.94 34.03 -2.39
C LYS A 188 3.44 33.67 -2.49
N LYS A 189 4.35 34.65 -2.42
CA LYS A 189 5.79 34.41 -2.52
C LYS A 189 6.33 33.75 -1.26
N GLU A 190 6.06 34.29 -0.08
CA GLU A 190 6.53 33.71 1.19
C GLU A 190 5.99 32.29 1.39
N ALA A 191 4.74 32.01 0.98
CA ALA A 191 4.17 30.67 0.96
C ALA A 191 4.94 29.70 0.03
N LEU A 192 5.48 30.22 -1.06
CA LEU A 192 6.30 29.48 -2.02
C LEU A 192 7.70 29.21 -1.47
N ASP A 193 8.33 30.20 -0.84
CA ASP A 193 9.62 30.08 -0.17
C ASP A 193 9.55 29.02 0.97
N VAL A 194 8.46 29.03 1.76
CA VAL A 194 8.16 27.99 2.77
C VAL A 194 7.98 26.62 2.14
N LEU A 195 7.20 26.49 1.06
CA LEU A 195 7.04 25.22 0.34
C LEU A 195 8.38 24.71 -0.21
N GLN A 196 9.22 25.58 -0.77
CA GLN A 196 10.53 25.20 -1.33
C GLN A 196 11.48 24.65 -0.27
N GLU A 197 11.59 25.28 0.91
CA GLU A 197 12.49 24.79 1.96
C GLU A 197 11.93 23.52 2.64
N CYS A 198 10.62 23.39 2.80
CA CYS A 198 10.00 22.17 3.33
C CYS A 198 10.14 21.00 2.34
N PHE A 199 9.94 21.25 1.03
CA PHE A 199 10.14 20.27 -0.02
C PHE A 199 11.63 19.86 -0.13
N ALA A 200 12.55 20.83 -0.12
CA ALA A 200 13.99 20.56 -0.08
C ALA A 200 14.40 19.75 1.17
N THR A 201 13.83 20.05 2.35
CA THR A 201 14.08 19.26 3.57
C THR A 201 13.59 17.81 3.42
N GLY A 202 12.41 17.60 2.82
CA GLY A 202 11.93 16.26 2.47
C GLY A 202 12.87 15.52 1.50
N LEU A 203 13.33 16.20 0.45
CA LEU A 203 14.28 15.65 -0.52
C LEU A 203 15.65 15.32 0.11
N ARG A 204 16.19 16.17 1.00
CA ARG A 204 17.44 15.89 1.74
C ARG A 204 17.35 14.59 2.54
N ALA A 205 16.20 14.35 3.19
CA ALA A 205 15.94 13.12 3.92
C ALA A 205 15.78 11.90 2.99
N MET A 206 14.97 12.00 1.94
CA MET A 206 14.70 10.92 0.98
C MET A 206 15.97 10.47 0.24
N LEU A 207 16.78 11.42 -0.22
CA LEU A 207 18.03 11.18 -0.95
C LEU A 207 19.24 10.90 -0.02
N GLN A 208 19.01 10.85 1.30
CA GLN A 208 20.04 10.63 2.32
C GLN A 208 21.20 11.65 2.23
N LEU A 209 20.95 12.88 1.73
CA LEU A 209 21.98 13.89 1.43
C LEU A 209 22.56 14.59 2.68
N GLY A 210 21.83 14.57 3.80
CA GLY A 210 22.18 15.36 5.00
C GLY A 210 21.96 16.86 4.77
N ASP A 211 22.70 17.70 5.49
CA ASP A 211 22.58 19.18 5.43
C ASP A 211 23.17 19.82 4.16
N GLN A 212 23.35 19.04 3.09
CA GLN A 212 23.75 19.58 1.79
C GLN A 212 22.64 20.47 1.23
N LYS A 213 23.01 21.69 0.84
CA LYS A 213 22.08 22.62 0.19
C LYS A 213 21.65 22.06 -1.16
N ILE A 214 20.33 21.88 -1.31
CA ILE A 214 19.71 21.57 -2.58
C ILE A 214 19.58 22.87 -3.38
N GLU A 215 20.06 22.86 -4.62
CA GLU A 215 19.86 23.97 -5.56
C GLU A 215 18.39 23.97 -6.01
N HIS A 216 17.55 24.85 -5.45
CA HIS A 216 16.10 24.87 -5.72
C HIS A 216 15.72 25.10 -7.20
N ASN A 217 16.67 25.57 -8.03
CA ASN A 217 16.50 25.78 -9.46
C ASN A 217 17.19 24.71 -10.33
N ALA A 218 17.92 23.74 -9.74
CA ALA A 218 18.43 22.59 -10.48
C ALA A 218 17.27 21.62 -10.78
N PRO A 219 17.23 20.95 -11.94
CA PRO A 219 16.26 19.89 -12.22
C PRO A 219 16.32 18.80 -11.15
N LEU A 220 15.17 18.21 -10.77
CA LEU A 220 15.13 17.09 -9.83
C LEU A 220 16.06 15.92 -10.23
N LEU A 221 16.28 15.74 -11.53
CA LEU A 221 17.21 14.77 -12.10
C LEU A 221 18.68 14.97 -11.64
N GLU A 222 19.15 16.22 -11.55
CA GLU A 222 20.52 16.52 -11.07
C GLU A 222 20.69 16.29 -9.57
N LEU A 223 19.58 16.21 -8.84
CA LEU A 223 19.55 15.85 -7.42
C LEU A 223 19.45 14.33 -7.22
N GLY A 224 19.37 13.53 -8.30
CA GLY A 224 19.21 12.08 -8.22
C GLY A 224 17.78 11.62 -7.95
N ILE A 225 16.77 12.38 -8.38
CA ILE A 225 15.37 11.95 -8.37
C ILE A 225 14.97 11.68 -9.81
N ASP A 226 14.71 10.41 -10.11
CA ASP A 226 14.21 9.95 -11.39
C ASP A 226 12.81 9.32 -11.24
N SER A 227 12.24 8.81 -12.33
CA SER A 227 10.92 8.17 -12.31
C SER A 227 10.88 6.88 -11.50
N LEU A 228 12.01 6.17 -11.35
CA LEU A 228 12.09 4.92 -10.59
C LEU A 228 11.99 5.25 -9.09
N VAL A 229 12.82 6.19 -8.61
CA VAL A 229 12.76 6.71 -7.23
C VAL A 229 11.38 7.31 -6.91
N ALA A 230 10.78 8.06 -7.84
CA ALA A 230 9.49 8.71 -7.59
C ALA A 230 8.30 7.73 -7.44
N VAL A 231 8.27 6.62 -8.18
CA VAL A 231 7.24 5.58 -8.04
C VAL A 231 7.28 4.93 -6.66
N GLU A 232 8.47 4.65 -6.14
CA GLU A 232 8.64 3.95 -4.85
C GLU A 232 8.36 4.84 -3.63
N VAL A 233 8.17 6.15 -3.83
CA VAL A 233 7.99 7.18 -2.77
C VAL A 233 6.60 7.86 -2.81
N ASP A 234 5.65 7.37 -3.64
CA ASP A 234 4.28 7.95 -3.82
C ASP A 234 4.31 9.43 -4.29
N ILE A 235 5.30 9.78 -5.13
CA ILE A 235 5.45 11.11 -5.73
C ILE A 235 4.87 11.08 -7.16
N PRO A 236 3.92 11.97 -7.53
CA PRO A 236 3.31 12.00 -8.86
C PRO A 236 4.34 12.10 -10.00
N VAL A 237 4.51 11.02 -10.76
CA VAL A 237 5.70 10.77 -11.61
C VAL A 237 5.70 11.58 -12.93
N PHE A 238 6.88 11.66 -13.57
CA PHE A 238 7.16 12.26 -14.88
C PHE A 238 6.93 13.76 -15.03
N LYS A 239 5.69 14.26 -15.03
CA LYS A 239 5.40 15.71 -15.23
C LYS A 239 5.94 16.63 -14.12
N VAL A 240 6.45 16.01 -13.05
CA VAL A 240 7.09 16.61 -11.87
C VAL A 240 8.61 16.43 -11.88
N VAL A 241 9.16 15.47 -12.64
CA VAL A 241 10.53 14.97 -12.47
C VAL A 241 11.39 15.11 -13.75
N GLY A 242 10.77 15.04 -14.94
CA GLY A 242 11.43 15.21 -16.24
C GLY A 242 11.81 16.66 -16.54
N GLY A 243 12.77 17.21 -15.79
CA GLY A 243 13.36 18.53 -16.03
C GLY A 243 12.91 19.64 -15.07
N ALA A 244 11.76 19.50 -14.40
CA ALA A 244 11.28 20.52 -13.46
C ALA A 244 12.19 20.65 -12.23
N SER A 245 12.42 21.89 -11.80
CA SER A 245 13.14 22.24 -10.58
C SER A 245 12.24 22.24 -9.33
N PRO A 246 12.80 22.09 -8.10
CA PRO A 246 12.05 22.27 -6.85
C PRO A 246 11.19 23.54 -6.81
N SER A 247 11.70 24.65 -7.35
CA SER A 247 10.97 25.92 -7.47
C SER A 247 9.68 25.79 -8.28
N GLU A 248 9.76 25.24 -9.50
CA GLU A 248 8.60 25.08 -10.39
C GLU A 248 7.51 24.15 -9.84
N LEU A 249 7.88 23.21 -8.97
CA LEU A 249 6.95 22.29 -8.33
C LEU A 249 6.16 22.98 -7.22
N CYS A 250 6.85 23.80 -6.43
CA CYS A 250 6.22 24.68 -5.45
C CYS A 250 5.36 25.77 -6.12
N GLU A 251 5.68 26.20 -7.34
CA GLU A 251 4.82 27.08 -8.15
C GLU A 251 3.52 26.41 -8.63
N LYS A 252 3.56 25.10 -8.92
CA LYS A 252 2.40 24.29 -9.37
C LYS A 252 1.55 23.74 -8.20
N ALA A 253 2.09 23.69 -6.99
CA ALA A 253 1.39 23.21 -5.79
C ALA A 253 0.07 23.94 -5.42
N PRO A 254 -0.07 25.27 -5.58
CA PRO A 254 -1.30 26.00 -5.23
C PRO A 254 -2.56 25.53 -5.98
N GLU A 255 -2.41 25.00 -7.21
CA GLU A 255 -3.53 24.51 -8.02
C GLU A 255 -4.11 23.17 -7.52
N LYS A 256 -3.42 22.50 -6.58
CA LYS A 256 -3.82 21.22 -5.98
C LYS A 256 -4.09 21.29 -4.48
N LEU A 257 -3.88 22.45 -3.85
CA LEU A 257 -4.11 22.62 -2.41
C LEU A 257 -5.62 22.76 -2.11
N PRO A 258 -6.14 22.13 -1.03
CA PRO A 258 -7.54 22.27 -0.65
C PRO A 258 -7.94 23.73 -0.39
N GLU A 259 -9.05 24.18 -0.97
CA GLU A 259 -9.57 25.56 -0.89
C GLU A 259 -9.65 26.12 0.54
N LYS A 260 -9.83 25.25 1.54
CA LYS A 260 -9.86 25.61 2.97
C LYS A 260 -8.56 26.23 3.50
N LEU A 261 -7.41 25.95 2.87
CA LEU A 261 -6.14 26.60 3.19
C LEU A 261 -6.05 27.96 2.47
N ILE A 262 -6.45 28.02 1.19
CA ILE A 262 -6.45 29.25 0.38
C ILE A 262 -7.37 30.32 1.00
N ALA A 263 -8.54 29.90 1.52
CA ALA A 263 -9.51 30.75 2.19
C ALA A 263 -9.05 31.30 3.56
N ALA A 264 -7.98 30.77 4.16
CA ALA A 264 -7.38 31.35 5.36
C ALA A 264 -6.55 32.59 5.00
N THR A 265 -5.70 32.51 3.96
CA THR A 265 -4.88 33.63 3.46
C THR A 265 -5.71 34.84 3.05
N GLN A 266 -6.86 34.65 2.38
CA GLN A 266 -7.71 35.77 1.96
C GLN A 266 -8.34 36.52 3.15
N LYS A 267 -8.67 35.82 4.25
CA LYS A 267 -9.36 36.41 5.41
C LYS A 267 -8.50 37.33 6.28
N GLN A 268 -7.18 37.39 6.06
CA GLN A 268 -6.32 38.34 6.77
C GLN A 268 -6.22 39.71 6.08
N GLN A 269 -6.55 39.81 4.78
CA GLN A 269 -6.44 41.08 4.04
C GLN A 269 -7.51 42.11 4.43
N ASP A 270 -8.72 41.67 4.82
CA ASP A 270 -9.80 42.56 5.29
C ASP A 270 -9.57 43.14 6.70
N VAL A 271 -8.54 42.69 7.43
CA VAL A 271 -8.32 43.07 8.84
C VAL A 271 -7.32 44.24 9.01
N ILE A 272 -6.57 44.60 7.96
CA ILE A 272 -5.54 45.64 8.03
C ILE A 272 -5.89 46.83 7.12
N ARG A 273 -6.88 47.62 7.55
CA ARG A 273 -7.16 48.94 6.98
C ARG A 273 -7.57 49.93 8.08
N PRO A 274 -6.72 50.90 8.47
CA PRO A 274 -7.05 51.84 9.55
C PRO A 274 -8.23 52.75 9.22
N GLU A 275 -9.07 53.02 10.22
CA GLU A 275 -10.13 54.03 10.13
C GLU A 275 -9.57 55.46 10.19
N ALA A 276 -10.21 56.37 9.47
CA ALA A 276 -10.17 57.80 9.74
C ALA A 276 -11.63 58.27 9.92
N ALA A 277 -11.92 59.04 10.97
CA ALA A 277 -13.27 59.25 11.46
C ALA A 277 -13.74 60.71 11.32
N GLU A 278 -15.04 60.91 11.09
CA GLU A 278 -15.72 62.14 11.54
C GLU A 278 -17.23 61.96 11.83
N ALA A 279 -17.77 62.95 12.56
CA ALA A 279 -19.05 63.08 13.29
C ALA A 279 -20.36 62.33 12.88
N LYS A 280 -21.18 62.05 13.91
CA LYS A 280 -22.62 61.69 13.85
C LYS A 280 -23.52 62.96 13.76
N PRO A 281 -24.83 62.84 13.44
CA PRO A 281 -25.84 62.65 14.51
C PRO A 281 -26.83 61.47 14.33
N GLN A 282 -27.55 61.16 15.41
CA GLN A 282 -28.72 60.24 15.53
C GLN A 282 -29.98 61.10 15.84
N PRO A 283 -31.21 60.59 16.17
CA PRO A 283 -31.77 59.23 16.25
C PRO A 283 -32.97 59.07 15.24
N GLN A 284 -34.05 58.27 15.32
CA GLN A 284 -34.74 57.44 16.34
C GLN A 284 -35.25 56.09 15.73
N ALA A 285 -36.24 55.43 16.34
CA ALA A 285 -36.84 54.15 15.93
C ALA A 285 -38.36 54.10 16.21
N GLN A 286 -39.13 53.26 15.48
CA GLN A 286 -40.41 52.68 15.94
C GLN A 286 -40.92 51.52 15.03
N VAL A 287 -41.82 50.69 15.58
CA VAL A 287 -42.26 49.31 15.17
C VAL A 287 -43.58 49.02 15.95
N PRO A 288 -44.57 48.16 15.57
CA PRO A 288 -44.68 47.12 14.50
C PRO A 288 -45.92 47.39 13.55
N GLU A 289 -46.89 46.52 13.12
CA GLU A 289 -47.25 45.09 13.32
C GLU A 289 -48.29 44.53 12.30
N LYS A 290 -48.28 43.19 12.07
CA LYS A 290 -49.37 42.29 11.56
C LYS A 290 -49.91 42.51 10.11
N ALA A 291 -50.59 41.54 9.47
CA ALA A 291 -51.25 40.31 9.96
C ALA A 291 -51.14 39.06 9.03
N GLN A 292 -51.32 37.86 9.62
CA GLN A 292 -52.21 36.71 9.25
C GLN A 292 -52.37 36.31 7.74
N SER A 293 -52.41 35.03 7.31
CA SER A 293 -52.36 33.67 7.92
C SER A 293 -52.14 32.61 6.78
N SER A 294 -52.25 31.26 6.86
CA SER A 294 -52.78 30.26 7.83
C SER A 294 -52.09 28.85 7.67
N PHE A 295 -52.85 27.74 7.57
CA PHE A 295 -52.47 26.30 7.44
C PHE A 295 -53.51 25.59 6.49
N VAL A 296 -53.56 24.29 6.14
CA VAL A 296 -53.03 22.99 6.65
C VAL A 296 -52.90 21.93 5.51
N ASP A 297 -52.08 20.88 5.70
CA ASP A 297 -52.02 19.57 4.98
C ASP A 297 -53.21 18.61 5.37
N PRO A 298 -53.28 17.25 5.11
CA PRO A 298 -52.33 16.26 4.56
C PRO A 298 -52.92 15.15 3.61
N GLU A 299 -52.41 13.90 3.69
CA GLU A 299 -52.36 12.86 2.62
C GLU A 299 -53.45 11.73 2.62
N SER A 300 -53.53 11.01 1.48
CA SER A 300 -53.47 9.52 1.34
C SER A 300 -54.68 8.68 0.83
N SER A 301 -54.33 7.56 0.14
CA SER A 301 -54.97 6.21 0.11
C SER A 301 -55.71 5.64 -1.15
N SER A 302 -55.29 4.42 -1.57
CA SER A 302 -56.06 3.33 -2.25
C SER A 302 -56.57 3.48 -3.71
N ALA A 303 -56.86 2.43 -4.52
CA ALA A 303 -56.38 1.02 -4.63
C ALA A 303 -56.95 0.27 -5.90
N TYR A 304 -56.50 -0.98 -6.12
CA TYR A 304 -57.07 -2.09 -6.93
C TYR A 304 -56.88 -2.20 -8.47
N GLY A 305 -56.71 -3.46 -8.93
CA GLY A 305 -56.71 -3.89 -10.35
C GLY A 305 -56.01 -5.24 -10.62
N GLU A 306 -56.69 -6.38 -10.42
CA GLU A 306 -56.24 -7.73 -10.84
C GLU A 306 -56.91 -8.12 -12.20
N ASN A 307 -56.81 -9.31 -12.84
CA ASN A 307 -56.40 -10.67 -12.42
C ASN A 307 -56.18 -11.62 -13.64
N SER A 308 -55.80 -12.89 -13.39
CA SER A 308 -56.07 -14.14 -14.16
C SER A 308 -54.87 -14.90 -14.78
N THR A 309 -54.96 -16.25 -14.72
CA THR A 309 -53.95 -17.25 -15.15
C THR A 309 -54.61 -18.48 -15.80
N SER A 310 -53.86 -19.33 -16.52
CA SER A 310 -54.01 -20.82 -16.50
C SER A 310 -53.06 -21.59 -17.46
N THR A 311 -52.90 -22.90 -17.21
CA THR A 311 -52.24 -23.96 -18.03
C THR A 311 -52.77 -25.33 -17.52
N PRO A 312 -52.66 -26.51 -18.21
CA PRO A 312 -51.40 -27.30 -18.21
C PRO A 312 -51.18 -28.34 -19.39
N SER A 313 -50.09 -29.13 -19.25
CA SER A 313 -49.59 -30.38 -19.92
C SER A 313 -50.61 -31.43 -20.47
N ARG A 314 -50.31 -32.47 -21.30
CA ARG A 314 -49.12 -33.16 -21.95
C ARG A 314 -49.65 -34.12 -23.10
N LEU A 315 -49.06 -35.17 -23.74
CA LEU A 315 -47.83 -36.02 -23.67
C LEU A 315 -47.55 -36.80 -25.01
N SER A 316 -46.45 -37.59 -25.08
CA SER A 316 -46.24 -38.86 -25.85
C SER A 316 -45.77 -38.89 -27.33
N THR A 317 -45.23 -40.06 -27.76
CA THR A 317 -44.41 -40.40 -28.98
C THR A 317 -44.90 -41.75 -29.62
N PRO A 318 -44.20 -42.58 -30.49
CA PRO A 318 -42.94 -42.45 -31.29
C PRO A 318 -42.88 -43.10 -32.74
N THR A 319 -41.81 -42.82 -33.54
CA THR A 319 -41.21 -43.64 -34.68
C THR A 319 -42.07 -43.94 -35.94
N PRO A 320 -41.53 -44.47 -37.09
CA PRO A 320 -40.23 -45.13 -37.45
C PRO A 320 -39.32 -44.25 -38.38
N ALA A 321 -38.47 -44.63 -39.37
CA ALA A 321 -38.15 -45.86 -40.12
C ALA A 321 -36.70 -45.88 -40.74
N THR A 322 -36.46 -46.66 -41.83
CA THR A 322 -35.14 -47.04 -42.43
C THR A 322 -35.01 -46.64 -43.94
N THR A 323 -34.09 -47.04 -44.85
CA THR A 323 -33.14 -48.19 -45.00
C THR A 323 -32.08 -47.95 -46.14
N VAL A 324 -30.85 -48.53 -46.04
CA VAL A 324 -29.96 -49.21 -47.07
C VAL A 324 -29.88 -48.66 -48.54
N THR A 325 -28.73 -48.46 -49.22
CA THR A 325 -27.64 -49.44 -49.60
C THR A 325 -26.31 -48.76 -50.06
N THR A 326 -25.21 -49.54 -50.12
CA THR A 326 -23.88 -49.31 -50.77
C THR A 326 -23.84 -49.86 -52.24
N PRO A 327 -22.71 -49.99 -53.00
CA PRO A 327 -21.28 -49.67 -52.77
C PRO A 327 -20.51 -49.02 -53.97
N SER A 328 -19.17 -48.98 -53.86
CA SER A 328 -18.12 -48.85 -54.91
C SER A 328 -17.76 -47.46 -55.51
N ALA A 329 -16.51 -47.19 -55.91
CA ALA A 329 -15.17 -47.60 -55.42
C ALA A 329 -14.04 -46.89 -56.20
N SER A 330 -13.28 -45.98 -55.58
CA SER A 330 -11.93 -45.56 -56.00
C SER A 330 -11.25 -44.70 -54.92
N VAL A 331 -9.93 -44.79 -54.76
CA VAL A 331 -9.19 -44.12 -53.68
C VAL A 331 -8.75 -42.71 -54.07
N SER A 332 -9.04 -41.74 -53.19
CA SER A 332 -8.43 -40.40 -53.18
C SER A 332 -8.23 -39.93 -51.73
N VAL A 333 -7.23 -39.08 -51.48
CA VAL A 333 -6.73 -38.78 -50.12
C VAL A 333 -7.03 -37.33 -49.73
N VAL A 334 -8.21 -37.07 -49.16
CA VAL A 334 -8.54 -35.87 -48.35
C VAL A 334 -9.64 -36.23 -47.34
N ASP A 335 -9.57 -35.69 -46.11
CA ASP A 335 -10.60 -35.58 -45.06
C ASP A 335 -11.73 -36.63 -44.91
N THR A 336 -11.87 -37.21 -43.71
CA THR A 336 -13.08 -36.93 -42.90
C THR A 336 -12.98 -37.27 -41.40
N LYS A 337 -13.16 -36.22 -40.58
CA LYS A 337 -13.89 -36.16 -39.28
C LYS A 337 -14.34 -37.50 -38.65
N GLU A 338 -13.71 -37.88 -37.54
CA GLU A 338 -14.39 -38.66 -36.49
C GLU A 338 -15.03 -37.76 -35.41
N ALA A 339 -16.03 -38.32 -34.73
CA ALA A 339 -16.54 -37.85 -33.44
C ALA A 339 -16.82 -36.34 -33.25
N LYS A 340 -17.56 -35.70 -34.19
CA LYS A 340 -18.52 -34.65 -33.79
C LYS A 340 -19.68 -35.28 -33.01
N SER A 341 -19.37 -35.79 -31.81
CA SER A 341 -20.35 -36.03 -30.78
C SER A 341 -21.16 -34.75 -30.59
N LYS A 342 -22.49 -34.88 -30.52
CA LYS A 342 -23.32 -33.82 -29.97
C LYS A 342 -23.10 -33.77 -28.45
N LEU A 343 -21.94 -33.24 -28.03
CA LEU A 343 -21.93 -32.46 -26.81
C LEU A 343 -22.98 -31.37 -27.03
N THR A 344 -24.10 -31.49 -26.34
CA THR A 344 -24.90 -30.34 -25.98
C THR A 344 -23.94 -29.34 -25.37
N ARG A 345 -23.64 -28.27 -26.13
CA ARG A 345 -22.94 -27.09 -25.62
C ARG A 345 -23.85 -26.55 -24.54
N PHE A 346 -23.62 -26.97 -23.29
CA PHE A 346 -24.31 -26.45 -22.12
C PHE A 346 -24.27 -24.94 -22.26
N GLU A 347 -25.44 -24.33 -22.42
CA GLU A 347 -25.54 -22.89 -22.57
C GLU A 347 -25.09 -22.29 -21.24
N ARG A 348 -23.81 -21.90 -21.22
CA ARG A 348 -23.18 -21.32 -20.03
C ARG A 348 -24.03 -20.11 -19.67
N PRO A 349 -24.59 -20.02 -18.44
CA PRO A 349 -25.38 -18.87 -18.03
C PRO A 349 -24.61 -17.61 -18.37
N ALA A 350 -25.21 -16.73 -19.17
CA ALA A 350 -24.51 -15.60 -19.78
C ALA A 350 -23.91 -14.73 -18.68
N ARG A 351 -22.57 -14.81 -18.51
CA ARG A 351 -21.84 -14.02 -17.52
C ARG A 351 -21.99 -12.55 -17.90
N LYS A 352 -22.88 -11.83 -17.21
CA LYS A 352 -23.05 -10.39 -17.40
C LYS A 352 -21.78 -9.68 -16.96
N PHE A 353 -20.95 -9.30 -17.91
CA PHE A 353 -19.80 -8.42 -17.68
C PHE A 353 -20.28 -6.97 -17.51
N LEU A 354 -19.55 -6.16 -16.74
CA LEU A 354 -19.74 -4.71 -16.71
C LEU A 354 -19.05 -4.04 -17.91
N LYS A 355 -17.93 -4.61 -18.34
CA LYS A 355 -17.00 -4.02 -19.30
C LYS A 355 -16.24 -5.11 -20.06
N SER A 356 -15.95 -4.84 -21.33
CA SER A 356 -15.20 -5.68 -22.26
C SER A 356 -14.28 -4.76 -23.07
N GLU A 357 -12.98 -4.84 -22.86
CA GLU A 357 -11.97 -4.08 -23.63
C GLU A 357 -10.95 -5.04 -24.23
N ARG A 358 -10.16 -4.58 -25.21
CA ARG A 358 -8.92 -5.29 -25.56
C ARG A 358 -7.91 -5.19 -24.41
N ILE A 359 -7.12 -6.24 -24.23
CA ILE A 359 -6.00 -6.27 -23.26
C ILE A 359 -4.99 -5.14 -23.53
N SER A 360 -4.20 -4.73 -22.52
CA SER A 360 -3.04 -3.84 -22.78
C SER A 360 -2.05 -4.50 -23.73
N LEU A 361 -1.15 -3.72 -24.33
CA LEU A 361 -0.12 -4.27 -25.21
C LEU A 361 0.82 -5.22 -24.43
N PRO A 362 1.38 -4.85 -23.25
CA PRO A 362 2.16 -5.79 -22.43
C PRO A 362 1.39 -7.02 -21.93
N GLN A 363 0.07 -6.92 -21.68
CA GLN A 363 -0.75 -8.10 -21.36
C GLN A 363 -0.83 -9.11 -22.52
N SER A 364 -0.64 -8.68 -23.78
CA SER A 364 -0.65 -9.57 -24.94
C SER A 364 0.55 -10.53 -24.95
N GLN A 365 1.69 -10.10 -24.42
CA GLN A 365 2.84 -10.99 -24.20
C GLN A 365 2.46 -12.15 -23.28
N PHE A 366 1.86 -11.86 -22.12
CA PHE A 366 1.41 -12.91 -21.19
C PHE A 366 0.29 -13.79 -21.76
N TRP A 367 -0.58 -13.25 -22.63
CA TRP A 367 -1.60 -14.03 -23.34
C TRP A 367 -1.02 -15.01 -24.37
N ILE A 368 0.10 -14.67 -25.00
CA ILE A 368 0.85 -15.55 -25.91
C ILE A 368 1.70 -16.55 -25.10
N LEU A 369 2.46 -16.06 -24.11
CA LEU A 369 3.38 -16.83 -23.28
C LEU A 369 2.67 -17.90 -22.43
N ARG A 370 1.37 -17.80 -22.13
CA ARG A 370 0.60 -18.87 -21.46
C ARG A 370 0.61 -20.22 -22.19
N HIS A 371 0.98 -20.25 -23.47
CA HIS A 371 1.14 -21.47 -24.28
C HIS A 371 2.59 -21.97 -24.38
N LEU A 372 3.54 -21.22 -23.81
CA LEU A 372 4.99 -21.47 -23.87
C LEU A 372 5.62 -21.59 -22.47
N LEU A 373 4.97 -21.06 -21.44
CA LEU A 373 5.36 -21.14 -20.03
C LEU A 373 4.74 -22.36 -19.35
N GLU A 374 5.58 -23.23 -18.79
CA GLU A 374 5.13 -24.30 -17.87
C GLU A 374 4.80 -23.75 -16.46
N ASP A 375 5.43 -22.65 -16.04
CA ASP A 375 5.33 -22.05 -14.70
C ASP A 375 5.18 -20.50 -14.79
N PRO A 376 3.96 -19.98 -15.01
CA PRO A 376 3.67 -18.55 -15.13
C PRO A 376 3.30 -17.87 -13.79
N THR A 377 3.45 -18.57 -12.66
CA THR A 377 2.82 -18.21 -11.37
C THR A 377 3.82 -17.56 -10.41
N THR A 378 3.47 -16.39 -9.88
CA THR A 378 4.21 -15.76 -8.77
C THR A 378 3.58 -16.13 -7.43
N VAL A 379 4.40 -16.45 -6.42
CA VAL A 379 3.95 -16.74 -5.05
C VAL A 379 4.79 -16.00 -4.01
N ILE A 380 4.12 -15.33 -3.08
CA ILE A 380 4.75 -14.57 -2.00
C ILE A 380 4.12 -14.98 -0.67
N SER A 381 4.94 -15.30 0.32
CA SER A 381 4.50 -15.70 1.67
C SER A 381 5.00 -14.73 2.73
N TYR A 382 4.10 -14.25 3.57
CA TYR A 382 4.41 -13.47 4.77
C TYR A 382 4.09 -14.28 6.02
N ARG A 383 5.07 -14.45 6.91
CA ARG A 383 4.87 -14.98 8.26
C ARG A 383 4.30 -13.88 9.16
N ILE A 384 3.29 -14.21 9.96
CA ILE A 384 2.60 -13.25 10.84
C ILE A 384 2.65 -13.77 12.28
N ALA A 385 3.48 -13.15 13.11
CA ALA A 385 3.87 -13.60 14.45
C ALA A 385 2.97 -13.02 15.57
N SER A 386 1.65 -13.08 15.38
CA SER A 386 0.65 -12.43 16.24
C SER A 386 -0.75 -12.97 15.97
N ASN A 387 -1.68 -12.83 16.94
CA ASN A 387 -3.10 -13.16 16.73
C ASN A 387 -3.76 -12.20 15.73
N ILE A 388 -3.95 -12.65 14.48
CA ILE A 388 -4.51 -11.83 13.40
C ILE A 388 -6.05 -11.76 13.45
N ARG A 389 -6.61 -10.58 13.23
CA ARG A 389 -8.06 -10.36 13.18
C ARG A 389 -8.63 -10.85 11.85
N VAL A 390 -8.77 -12.17 11.69
CA VAL A 390 -9.16 -12.85 10.43
C VAL A 390 -10.36 -12.19 9.74
N GLY A 391 -11.40 -11.80 10.48
CA GLY A 391 -12.60 -11.15 9.92
C GLY A 391 -12.35 -9.74 9.35
N ASP A 392 -11.37 -9.00 9.88
CA ASP A 392 -10.93 -7.73 9.30
C ASP A 392 -10.16 -7.96 8.00
N LEU A 393 -9.30 -9.00 7.95
CA LEU A 393 -8.56 -9.39 6.74
C LEU A 393 -9.51 -9.89 5.64
N GLU A 394 -10.53 -10.68 5.96
CA GLU A 394 -11.57 -11.07 4.98
C GLU A 394 -12.36 -9.88 4.46
N ARG A 395 -12.75 -8.94 5.34
CA ARG A 395 -13.41 -7.70 4.93
C ARG A 395 -12.51 -6.88 4.00
N ALA A 396 -11.24 -6.70 4.38
CA ALA A 396 -10.26 -5.97 3.60
C ALA A 396 -10.05 -6.63 2.22
N THR A 397 -9.80 -7.93 2.19
CA THR A 397 -9.66 -8.72 0.94
C THR A 397 -10.87 -8.52 0.04
N ARG A 398 -12.09 -8.69 0.56
CA ARG A 398 -13.34 -8.52 -0.21
C ARG A 398 -13.50 -7.10 -0.75
N ILE A 399 -13.04 -6.07 -0.04
CA ILE A 399 -13.08 -4.69 -0.53
C ILE A 399 -12.04 -4.48 -1.64
N VAL A 400 -10.79 -4.92 -1.45
CA VAL A 400 -9.72 -4.80 -2.46
C VAL A 400 -10.12 -5.51 -3.76
N THR A 401 -10.53 -6.77 -3.70
CA THR A 401 -10.81 -7.56 -4.92
C THR A 401 -12.03 -7.07 -5.69
N ASN A 402 -12.98 -6.38 -5.05
CA ASN A 402 -14.11 -5.75 -5.74
C ASN A 402 -13.79 -4.33 -6.25
N ARG A 403 -12.94 -3.57 -5.55
CA ARG A 403 -12.52 -2.21 -5.95
C ARG A 403 -11.72 -2.21 -7.24
N HIS A 404 -10.81 -3.16 -7.41
CA HIS A 404 -9.87 -3.17 -8.54
C HIS A 404 -10.29 -4.16 -9.63
N GLU A 405 -10.50 -3.67 -10.85
CA GLU A 405 -11.10 -4.46 -11.95
C GLU A 405 -10.27 -5.66 -12.38
N ALA A 406 -8.94 -5.55 -12.34
CA ALA A 406 -8.03 -6.65 -12.67
C ALA A 406 -8.27 -7.89 -11.79
N LEU A 407 -8.67 -7.70 -10.52
CA LEU A 407 -8.98 -8.77 -9.56
C LEU A 407 -10.42 -9.33 -9.70
N ARG A 408 -11.13 -8.91 -10.75
CA ARG A 408 -12.44 -9.45 -11.18
C ARG A 408 -12.55 -9.56 -12.71
N THR A 409 -11.41 -9.66 -13.41
CA THR A 409 -11.33 -9.81 -14.87
C THR A 409 -11.08 -11.27 -15.27
N CYS A 410 -11.70 -11.69 -16.37
CA CYS A 410 -11.27 -12.88 -17.13
C CYS A 410 -10.81 -12.46 -18.53
N PHE A 411 -9.89 -13.26 -19.08
CA PHE A 411 -9.29 -13.02 -20.39
C PHE A 411 -9.78 -14.10 -21.35
N VAL A 412 -10.34 -13.69 -22.50
CA VAL A 412 -10.87 -14.59 -23.53
C VAL A 412 -10.34 -14.16 -24.90
N GLU A 413 -10.20 -15.09 -25.83
CA GLU A 413 -9.77 -14.79 -27.20
C GLU A 413 -10.77 -13.86 -27.93
N ASP A 414 -10.28 -12.92 -28.73
CA ASP A 414 -11.15 -12.09 -29.57
C ASP A 414 -11.56 -12.88 -30.82
N GLU A 415 -12.79 -13.38 -30.85
CA GLU A 415 -13.36 -14.13 -32.00
C GLU A 415 -13.29 -13.34 -33.34
N LYS A 416 -13.00 -12.02 -33.31
CA LYS A 416 -12.83 -11.16 -34.49
C LYS A 416 -11.37 -10.92 -34.90
N THR A 417 -10.39 -11.29 -34.07
CA THR A 417 -8.97 -11.01 -34.34
C THR A 417 -8.09 -12.07 -33.69
N ALA A 418 -7.69 -13.06 -34.50
CA ALA A 418 -6.86 -14.18 -34.05
C ALA A 418 -5.57 -13.71 -33.37
N GLY A 419 -5.26 -14.28 -32.21
CA GLY A 419 -4.11 -13.92 -31.38
C GLY A 419 -4.32 -12.73 -30.42
N GLU A 420 -5.38 -11.93 -30.58
CA GLU A 420 -5.77 -10.93 -29.58
C GLU A 420 -6.73 -11.49 -28.52
N ALA A 421 -6.89 -10.75 -27.42
CA ALA A 421 -7.79 -11.11 -26.32
C ALA A 421 -8.57 -9.91 -25.79
N LEU A 422 -9.73 -10.21 -25.20
CA LEU A 422 -10.58 -9.29 -24.48
C LEU A 422 -10.45 -9.53 -22.97
N GLN A 423 -10.30 -8.43 -22.22
CA GLN A 423 -10.43 -8.40 -20.76
C GLN A 423 -11.89 -8.08 -20.39
N ASN A 424 -12.57 -9.10 -19.87
CA ASN A 424 -13.97 -9.10 -19.51
C ASN A 424 -14.14 -8.98 -18.00
N VAL A 425 -14.68 -7.86 -17.54
CA VAL A 425 -14.75 -7.50 -16.13
C VAL A 425 -16.10 -7.89 -15.52
N LEU A 426 -16.09 -8.65 -14.42
CA LEU A 426 -17.30 -9.06 -13.72
C LEU A 426 -17.81 -7.96 -12.76
N PRO A 427 -19.12 -7.92 -12.43
CA PRO A 427 -19.70 -6.99 -11.46
C PRO A 427 -19.25 -7.22 -10.01
N THR A 428 -18.70 -8.38 -9.69
CA THR A 428 -18.28 -8.76 -8.34
C THR A 428 -17.16 -9.79 -8.45
N SER A 429 -16.11 -9.64 -7.65
CA SER A 429 -15.00 -10.59 -7.63
C SER A 429 -15.41 -11.92 -6.99
N PRO A 430 -15.00 -13.07 -7.54
CA PRO A 430 -15.12 -14.37 -6.88
C PRO A 430 -14.07 -14.57 -5.78
N LEU A 431 -12.98 -13.80 -5.75
CA LEU A 431 -11.81 -14.03 -4.89
C LEU A 431 -12.11 -13.82 -3.39
N ARG A 432 -11.65 -14.73 -2.52
CA ARG A 432 -11.94 -14.74 -1.08
C ARG A 432 -10.71 -15.05 -0.22
N LEU A 433 -10.85 -14.73 1.07
CA LEU A 433 -10.05 -15.24 2.19
C LEU A 433 -10.07 -16.77 2.29
N GLU A 434 -9.19 -17.51 1.60
CA GLU A 434 -9.03 -18.94 1.88
C GLU A 434 -8.35 -19.12 3.24
N ARG A 435 -8.82 -20.10 4.03
CA ARG A 435 -8.25 -20.39 5.35
C ARG A 435 -7.93 -21.88 5.46
N LYS A 436 -6.73 -22.21 5.94
CA LYS A 436 -6.34 -23.58 6.28
C LYS A 436 -5.73 -23.61 7.67
N ARG A 437 -6.13 -24.57 8.51
CA ARG A 437 -5.43 -24.90 9.75
C ARG A 437 -4.38 -25.96 9.44
N ILE A 438 -3.20 -25.81 10.01
CA ILE A 438 -2.05 -26.69 9.81
C ILE A 438 -1.50 -27.08 11.18
N ASP A 439 -1.23 -28.37 11.37
CA ASP A 439 -0.79 -28.90 12.68
C ASP A 439 0.75 -28.91 12.84
N TYR A 440 1.51 -28.83 11.73
CA TYR A 440 2.96 -28.95 11.68
C TYR A 440 3.56 -27.93 10.72
N ALA A 441 4.65 -27.25 11.11
CA ALA A 441 5.28 -26.20 10.30
C ALA A 441 5.71 -26.68 8.89
N GLU A 442 6.21 -27.91 8.77
CA GLU A 442 6.64 -28.54 7.50
C GLU A 442 5.54 -28.55 6.40
N LYS A 443 4.26 -28.58 6.79
CA LYS A 443 3.14 -28.51 5.85
C LYS A 443 2.95 -27.11 5.25
N VAL A 444 3.54 -26.05 5.82
CA VAL A 444 3.53 -24.69 5.27
C VAL A 444 4.31 -24.64 3.97
N ASP A 445 5.48 -25.28 3.92
CA ASP A 445 6.33 -25.33 2.71
C ASP A 445 5.72 -26.21 1.62
N ALA A 446 5.00 -27.28 2.01
CA ALA A 446 4.21 -28.09 1.09
C ALA A 446 3.04 -27.31 0.46
N GLU A 447 2.34 -26.48 1.25
CA GLU A 447 1.28 -25.59 0.78
C GLU A 447 1.82 -24.45 -0.11
N TYR A 448 2.97 -23.87 0.24
CA TYR A 448 3.69 -22.92 -0.61
C TYR A 448 4.09 -23.53 -1.95
N THR A 449 4.61 -24.77 -1.93
CA THR A 449 4.94 -25.54 -3.14
C THR A 449 3.70 -25.86 -3.97
N GLN A 450 2.57 -26.19 -3.33
CA GLN A 450 1.29 -26.38 -4.03
C GLN A 450 0.85 -25.09 -4.73
N LEU A 451 0.92 -23.94 -4.04
CA LEU A 451 0.57 -22.62 -4.60
C LEU A 451 1.50 -22.19 -5.75
N ARG A 452 2.76 -22.64 -5.74
CA ARG A 452 3.72 -22.44 -6.85
C ARG A 452 3.34 -23.30 -8.05
N SER A 453 2.99 -24.57 -7.84
CA SER A 453 2.57 -25.49 -8.90
C SER A 453 1.19 -25.19 -9.52
N GLN A 454 0.51 -24.12 -9.11
CA GLN A 454 -0.83 -23.81 -9.61
C GLN A 454 -0.79 -23.17 -11.01
N VAL A 455 -1.57 -23.74 -11.92
CA VAL A 455 -1.94 -23.13 -13.20
C VAL A 455 -3.27 -22.39 -13.06
N PHE A 456 -3.30 -21.12 -13.46
CA PHE A 456 -4.46 -20.22 -13.35
C PHE A 456 -5.36 -20.24 -14.61
N ASN A 457 -6.67 -20.46 -14.45
CA ASN A 457 -7.61 -20.41 -15.57
C ASN A 457 -8.12 -18.99 -15.86
N LEU A 458 -7.36 -18.28 -16.69
CA LEU A 458 -7.62 -16.88 -17.07
C LEU A 458 -9.03 -16.64 -17.67
N GLU A 459 -9.61 -17.61 -18.39
CA GLU A 459 -10.97 -17.52 -18.95
C GLU A 459 -12.08 -17.51 -17.89
N ARG A 460 -11.79 -17.93 -16.65
CA ARG A 460 -12.80 -18.19 -15.61
C ARG A 460 -12.81 -17.21 -14.45
N VAL A 461 -11.90 -16.22 -14.43
CA VAL A 461 -11.59 -15.35 -13.27
C VAL A 461 -10.89 -16.12 -12.15
N ASP A 462 -10.07 -17.09 -12.54
CA ASP A 462 -9.08 -17.74 -11.69
C ASP A 462 -7.72 -17.15 -12.07
N VAL A 463 -7.29 -16.13 -11.31
CA VAL A 463 -6.13 -15.26 -11.62
C VAL A 463 -5.24 -14.95 -10.41
N MET A 464 -5.74 -15.24 -9.20
CA MET A 464 -5.12 -14.93 -7.91
C MET A 464 -5.74 -15.81 -6.81
N ARG A 465 -4.98 -16.15 -5.77
CA ARG A 465 -5.46 -16.71 -4.50
C ARG A 465 -4.80 -16.02 -3.31
N LEU A 466 -5.55 -15.87 -2.24
CA LEU A 466 -5.08 -15.39 -0.93
C LEU A 466 -5.39 -16.48 0.09
N VAL A 467 -4.34 -17.10 0.65
CA VAL A 467 -4.48 -18.23 1.58
C VAL A 467 -3.85 -17.86 2.93
N LEU A 468 -4.67 -17.87 3.98
CA LEU A 468 -4.23 -17.74 5.36
C LEU A 468 -4.05 -19.14 5.98
N LEU A 469 -2.80 -19.58 6.09
CA LEU A 469 -2.42 -20.77 6.83
C LEU A 469 -2.32 -20.40 8.32
N THR A 470 -2.82 -21.24 9.21
CA THR A 470 -2.81 -20.99 10.67
C THR A 470 -2.22 -22.20 11.38
N THR A 471 -1.06 -22.01 12.02
CA THR A 471 -0.34 -23.05 12.76
C THR A 471 -0.61 -23.00 14.26
N SER A 472 -0.80 -21.80 14.81
CA SER A 472 -1.21 -21.58 16.20
C SER A 472 -2.08 -20.32 16.32
N VAL A 473 -2.52 -19.99 17.53
CA VAL A 473 -3.27 -18.75 17.83
C VAL A 473 -2.42 -17.47 17.67
N SER A 474 -1.12 -17.60 17.42
CA SER A 474 -0.16 -16.50 17.31
C SER A 474 0.84 -16.67 16.18
N CYS A 475 0.63 -17.63 15.26
CA CYS A 475 1.49 -17.85 14.11
C CYS A 475 0.67 -18.26 12.88
N HIS A 476 0.57 -17.33 11.94
CA HIS A 476 -0.11 -17.50 10.66
C HIS A 476 0.86 -17.25 9.51
N TYR A 477 0.50 -17.70 8.31
CA TYR A 477 1.22 -17.38 7.08
C TYR A 477 0.19 -16.91 6.05
N LEU A 478 0.39 -15.72 5.49
CA LEU A 478 -0.44 -15.17 4.43
C LEU A 478 0.30 -15.36 3.10
N SER A 479 -0.14 -16.36 2.34
CA SER A 479 0.38 -16.68 1.01
C SER A 479 -0.50 -16.05 -0.07
N ILE A 480 0.14 -15.36 -1.01
CA ILE A 480 -0.46 -14.69 -2.16
C ILE A 480 0.11 -15.34 -3.42
N SER A 481 -0.74 -16.00 -4.21
CA SER A 481 -0.36 -16.58 -5.51
C SER A 481 -1.14 -15.89 -6.62
N TYR A 482 -0.51 -15.55 -7.75
CA TYR A 482 -1.16 -14.85 -8.86
C TYR A 482 -0.47 -15.02 -10.21
N HIS A 483 -1.22 -14.76 -11.29
CA HIS A 483 -0.71 -14.69 -12.66
C HIS A 483 -0.38 -13.23 -13.04
N HIS A 484 0.82 -12.96 -13.58
CA HIS A 484 1.30 -11.58 -13.82
C HIS A 484 0.38 -10.71 -14.67
N ILE A 485 -0.39 -11.28 -15.60
CA ILE A 485 -1.34 -10.55 -16.48
C ILE A 485 -2.34 -9.64 -15.72
N VAL A 486 -2.59 -9.88 -14.42
CA VAL A 486 -3.45 -9.01 -13.59
C VAL A 486 -2.67 -8.12 -12.60
N MET A 487 -1.36 -8.32 -12.41
CA MET A 487 -0.61 -7.63 -11.35
C MET A 487 0.91 -7.55 -11.63
N ASP A 488 1.42 -6.32 -11.74
CA ASP A 488 2.86 -5.99 -11.69
C ASP A 488 3.36 -5.75 -10.24
N GLY A 489 4.68 -5.53 -10.07
CA GLY A 489 5.30 -5.33 -8.74
C GLY A 489 4.78 -4.10 -7.99
N ALA A 490 4.56 -2.98 -8.69
CA ALA A 490 3.97 -1.77 -8.10
C ALA A 490 2.49 -2.00 -7.69
N SER A 491 1.74 -2.79 -8.46
CA SER A 491 0.39 -3.23 -8.09
C SER A 491 0.37 -4.14 -6.87
N LEU A 492 1.36 -5.04 -6.73
CA LEU A 492 1.51 -5.88 -5.54
C LEU A 492 1.68 -5.00 -4.29
N THR A 493 2.65 -4.08 -4.31
CA THR A 493 2.89 -3.13 -3.21
C THR A 493 1.64 -2.31 -2.90
N SER A 494 0.99 -1.75 -3.93
CA SER A 494 -0.28 -1.01 -3.80
C SER A 494 -1.39 -1.86 -3.18
N SER A 495 -1.51 -3.13 -3.58
CA SER A 495 -2.51 -4.07 -3.07
C SER A 495 -2.29 -4.36 -1.59
N PHE A 496 -1.04 -4.56 -1.18
CA PHE A 496 -0.66 -4.92 0.18
C PHE A 496 -0.80 -3.73 1.13
N GLN A 497 -0.41 -2.52 0.70
CA GLN A 497 -0.68 -1.27 1.41
C GLN A 497 -2.19 -1.04 1.59
N THR A 498 -2.99 -1.22 0.53
CA THR A 498 -4.44 -1.05 0.56
C THR A 498 -5.11 -2.07 1.51
N LEU A 499 -4.64 -3.33 1.47
CA LEU A 499 -5.11 -4.41 2.34
C LEU A 499 -4.80 -4.13 3.82
N LYS A 500 -3.56 -3.72 4.12
CA LYS A 500 -3.10 -3.26 5.45
C LYS A 500 -3.95 -2.09 5.96
N GLY A 501 -4.19 -1.08 5.13
CA GLY A 501 -4.99 0.10 5.52
C GLY A 501 -6.43 -0.28 5.91
N LEU A 502 -7.09 -1.09 5.08
CA LEU A 502 -8.44 -1.60 5.35
C LEU A 502 -8.53 -2.53 6.57
N TYR A 503 -7.49 -3.33 6.82
CA TYR A 503 -7.36 -4.16 8.03
C TYR A 503 -7.24 -3.29 9.30
N ASN A 504 -6.59 -2.13 9.19
CA ASN A 504 -6.48 -1.11 10.24
C ASN A 504 -7.69 -0.15 10.30
N GLY A 505 -8.72 -0.35 9.47
CA GLY A 505 -9.93 0.48 9.45
C GLY A 505 -9.78 1.84 8.78
N GLN A 506 -8.69 2.09 8.04
CA GLN A 506 -8.49 3.33 7.29
C GLN A 506 -9.50 3.45 6.13
N SER A 507 -9.98 4.66 5.88
CA SER A 507 -10.81 4.99 4.72
C SER A 507 -9.99 4.99 3.43
N LEU A 508 -10.53 4.40 2.38
CA LEU A 508 -9.94 4.46 1.05
C LEU A 508 -10.11 5.85 0.43
N GLY A 509 -9.07 6.33 -0.27
CA GLY A 509 -9.15 7.52 -1.11
C GLY A 509 -9.96 7.32 -2.40
N PRO A 510 -9.91 8.28 -3.35
CA PRO A 510 -10.56 8.15 -4.65
C PRO A 510 -10.12 6.88 -5.39
N SER A 511 -10.98 6.34 -6.25
CA SER A 511 -10.63 5.17 -7.05
C SER A 511 -9.56 5.55 -8.09
N PRO A 512 -8.47 4.78 -8.24
CA PRO A 512 -7.55 4.96 -9.36
C PRO A 512 -8.24 4.63 -10.68
N ARG A 513 -7.68 5.10 -11.80
CA ARG A 513 -8.00 4.63 -13.15
C ARG A 513 -7.72 3.12 -13.22
N GLN A 514 -8.64 2.39 -13.83
CA GLN A 514 -8.63 0.94 -13.84
C GLN A 514 -7.82 0.40 -15.02
N CYS A 515 -7.23 -0.79 -14.88
CA CYS A 515 -6.41 -1.41 -15.92
C CYS A 515 -7.11 -1.46 -17.31
N PRO A 516 -8.42 -1.82 -17.43
CA PRO A 516 -9.12 -1.78 -18.71
C PRO A 516 -9.27 -0.37 -19.31
N GLU A 517 -9.38 0.67 -18.47
CA GLU A 517 -9.45 2.07 -18.93
C GLU A 517 -8.08 2.55 -19.45
N PHE A 518 -7.01 2.18 -18.74
CA PHE A 518 -5.64 2.43 -19.18
C PHE A 518 -5.32 1.72 -20.51
N SER A 519 -5.68 0.45 -20.65
CA SER A 519 -5.50 -0.31 -21.91
C SER A 519 -6.20 0.36 -23.10
N ALA A 520 -7.45 0.80 -22.92
CA ALA A 520 -8.21 1.48 -23.96
C ALA A 520 -7.65 2.88 -24.27
N ALA A 521 -7.09 3.59 -23.28
CA ALA A 521 -6.42 4.87 -23.49
C ALA A 521 -5.09 4.70 -24.25
N GLN A 522 -4.23 3.78 -23.82
CA GLN A 522 -2.94 3.47 -24.46
C GLN A 522 -3.12 3.10 -25.94
N ARG A 523 -4.06 2.20 -26.25
CA ARG A 523 -4.36 1.82 -27.64
C ARG A 523 -4.93 2.96 -28.48
N ARG A 524 -5.72 3.87 -27.89
CA ARG A 524 -6.23 5.06 -28.61
C ARG A 524 -5.10 6.06 -28.91
N ALA A 525 -4.24 6.33 -27.94
CA ALA A 525 -3.09 7.23 -28.13
C ALA A 525 -2.16 6.73 -29.23
N LEU A 526 -1.87 5.42 -29.26
CA LEU A 526 -1.13 4.78 -30.34
C LEU A 526 -1.83 4.93 -31.71
N ALA A 527 -3.13 4.65 -31.79
CA ALA A 527 -3.90 4.74 -33.04
C ALA A 527 -4.03 6.18 -33.58
N ASN A 528 -4.03 7.18 -32.71
CA ASN A 528 -3.95 8.60 -33.06
C ASN A 528 -2.53 9.03 -33.50
N GLY A 529 -1.53 8.19 -33.23
CA GLY A 529 -0.11 8.49 -33.40
C GLY A 529 0.39 9.56 -32.41
N GLU A 530 -0.13 9.58 -31.19
CA GLU A 530 0.36 10.47 -30.11
C GLU A 530 1.79 10.12 -29.68
N MET A 531 2.26 8.89 -29.96
CA MET A 531 3.57 8.34 -29.57
C MET A 531 4.64 8.44 -30.71
N ARG A 532 4.48 9.41 -31.63
CA ARG A 532 5.32 9.49 -32.85
C ARG A 532 6.74 10.01 -32.61
N GLU A 533 6.97 10.83 -31.59
CA GLU A 533 8.29 11.41 -31.33
C GLU A 533 9.19 10.41 -30.58
N GLU A 534 8.59 9.65 -29.67
CA GLU A 534 9.19 8.52 -28.97
C GLU A 534 9.58 7.42 -29.97
N MET A 535 8.74 7.13 -30.96
CA MET A 535 9.08 6.21 -32.05
C MET A 535 10.29 6.69 -32.88
N LYS A 536 10.42 8.00 -33.14
CA LYS A 536 11.63 8.56 -33.80
C LYS A 536 12.86 8.41 -32.92
N TYR A 537 12.78 8.70 -31.62
CA TYR A 537 13.88 8.46 -30.69
C TYR A 537 14.36 7.01 -30.78
N TRP A 538 13.45 6.05 -30.68
CA TRP A 538 13.80 4.63 -30.75
C TRP A 538 14.42 4.23 -32.11
N GLN A 539 14.01 4.86 -33.22
CA GLN A 539 14.65 4.70 -34.53
C GLN A 539 16.07 5.30 -34.62
N THR A 540 16.48 6.18 -33.70
CA THR A 540 17.88 6.64 -33.58
C THR A 540 18.74 5.66 -32.77
N VAL A 541 18.18 4.99 -31.76
CA VAL A 541 18.87 3.97 -30.94
C VAL A 541 19.05 2.66 -31.72
N PHE A 542 18.06 2.32 -32.54
CA PHE A 542 18.03 1.14 -33.41
C PHE A 542 17.71 1.56 -34.86
N PRO A 543 18.71 1.99 -35.64
CA PRO A 543 18.57 2.35 -37.05
C PRO A 543 17.90 1.26 -37.90
N ALA A 544 17.07 1.71 -38.86
CA ALA A 544 16.31 0.81 -39.73
C ALA A 544 17.22 -0.16 -40.52
N GLY A 545 16.96 -1.45 -40.38
CA GLY A 545 17.74 -2.53 -40.99
C GLY A 545 18.81 -3.15 -40.07
N GLU A 546 19.14 -2.51 -38.95
CA GLU A 546 19.95 -3.11 -37.90
C GLU A 546 19.09 -3.99 -36.98
N GLN A 547 19.66 -5.07 -36.45
CA GLN A 547 19.01 -5.91 -35.44
C GLN A 547 19.71 -5.71 -34.08
N PRO A 548 18.99 -5.69 -32.95
CA PRO A 548 19.60 -5.54 -31.64
C PRO A 548 20.67 -6.61 -31.37
N PRO A 549 21.81 -6.25 -30.75
CA PRO A 549 22.90 -7.20 -30.51
C PRO A 549 22.46 -8.35 -29.61
N VAL A 550 22.75 -9.59 -30.04
CA VAL A 550 22.53 -10.78 -29.21
C VAL A 550 23.76 -11.02 -28.35
N LEU A 551 23.59 -10.95 -27.03
CA LEU A 551 24.64 -11.18 -26.04
C LEU A 551 25.39 -12.49 -26.33
N THR A 552 26.72 -12.42 -26.39
CA THR A 552 27.57 -13.61 -26.51
C THR A 552 27.46 -14.46 -25.24
N LEU A 553 27.49 -15.78 -25.38
CA LEU A 553 27.43 -16.71 -24.25
C LEU A 553 28.56 -16.39 -23.25
N LEU A 554 28.17 -16.07 -22.01
CA LEU A 554 29.10 -15.69 -20.96
C LEU A 554 29.99 -16.89 -20.57
N PRO A 555 31.21 -16.69 -20.00
CA PRO A 555 32.13 -17.79 -19.66
C PRO A 555 31.60 -18.82 -18.65
N LEU A 556 30.49 -18.52 -17.97
CA LEU A 556 29.76 -19.42 -17.07
C LEU A 556 28.76 -20.36 -17.79
N ALA A 557 28.58 -20.22 -19.11
CA ALA A 557 27.63 -20.99 -19.89
C ALA A 557 28.03 -22.47 -19.99
N ARG A 558 27.08 -23.36 -19.68
CA ARG A 558 27.28 -24.83 -19.72
C ARG A 558 27.21 -25.44 -21.13
N SER A 559 27.06 -24.61 -22.17
CA SER A 559 26.94 -24.99 -23.58
C SER A 559 27.74 -24.00 -24.43
N GLY A 560 28.40 -24.48 -25.49
CA GLY A 560 29.08 -23.63 -26.48
C GLY A 560 28.14 -22.96 -27.48
N THR A 561 26.85 -23.32 -27.50
CA THR A 561 25.83 -22.74 -28.39
C THR A 561 24.52 -22.49 -27.65
N ARG A 562 23.75 -21.48 -28.07
CA ARG A 562 22.37 -21.27 -27.58
C ARG A 562 21.49 -22.47 -27.95
N VAL A 563 20.53 -22.78 -27.08
CA VAL A 563 19.62 -23.92 -27.21
C VAL A 563 18.18 -23.40 -27.22
N VAL A 564 17.27 -24.11 -27.88
CA VAL A 564 15.83 -23.75 -27.91
C VAL A 564 15.28 -23.75 -26.49
N MET A 565 14.83 -22.58 -26.04
CA MET A 565 14.31 -22.38 -24.69
C MET A 565 12.91 -23.02 -24.58
N LYS A 566 12.81 -24.09 -23.79
CA LYS A 566 11.53 -24.80 -23.50
C LYS A 566 11.02 -24.56 -22.09
N GLY A 567 11.90 -24.18 -21.18
CA GLY A 567 11.60 -23.77 -19.82
C GLY A 567 12.57 -22.67 -19.40
N PHE A 568 12.15 -21.85 -18.43
CA PHE A 568 12.93 -20.71 -17.92
C PHE A 568 13.42 -21.00 -16.50
N ASP A 569 14.12 -22.12 -16.30
CA ASP A 569 14.79 -22.40 -15.04
C ASP A 569 15.91 -21.38 -14.79
N THR A 570 15.96 -20.83 -13.57
CA THR A 570 16.97 -19.87 -13.15
C THR A 570 17.74 -20.39 -11.94
N HIS A 571 19.06 -20.18 -11.93
CA HIS A 571 19.89 -20.37 -10.76
C HIS A 571 20.15 -19.01 -10.12
N GLN A 572 19.73 -18.83 -8.87
CA GLN A 572 19.87 -17.57 -8.14
C GLN A 572 20.95 -17.71 -7.06
N VAL A 573 21.75 -16.67 -6.89
CA VAL A 573 22.74 -16.53 -5.82
C VAL A 573 22.56 -15.13 -5.24
N ALA A 574 22.38 -15.04 -3.92
CA ALA A 574 22.29 -13.77 -3.21
C ALA A 574 23.65 -13.43 -2.57
N TYR A 575 23.98 -12.14 -2.53
CA TYR A 575 25.16 -11.61 -1.85
C TYR A 575 24.78 -10.30 -1.16
N HIS A 576 25.14 -10.15 0.13
CA HIS A 576 24.88 -8.94 0.88
C HIS A 576 26.12 -8.04 0.85
N LEU A 577 25.94 -6.76 0.53
CA LEU A 577 27.05 -5.79 0.53
C LEU A 577 27.29 -5.30 1.96
N GLU A 578 28.52 -5.46 2.45
CA GLU A 578 28.94 -4.95 3.76
C GLU A 578 28.61 -3.45 3.93
N PRO A 579 28.08 -2.99 5.08
CA PRO A 579 27.68 -1.59 5.27
C PRO A 579 28.79 -0.57 4.98
N ALA A 580 30.05 -0.92 5.23
CA ALA A 580 31.21 -0.09 4.90
C ALA A 580 31.44 0.07 3.39
N LEU A 581 31.12 -0.94 2.59
CA LEU A 581 31.15 -0.88 1.12
C LEU A 581 29.94 -0.12 0.59
N VAL A 582 28.75 -0.34 1.16
CA VAL A 582 27.53 0.42 0.82
C VAL A 582 27.75 1.93 1.07
N ALA A 583 28.40 2.31 2.18
CA ALA A 583 28.76 3.70 2.46
C ALA A 583 29.72 4.30 1.42
N GLN A 584 30.71 3.53 0.95
CA GLN A 584 31.62 3.97 -0.12
C GLN A 584 30.89 4.13 -1.47
N VAL A 585 30.04 3.18 -1.85
CA VAL A 585 29.17 3.28 -3.04
C VAL A 585 28.24 4.49 -2.95
N LYS A 586 27.67 4.77 -1.77
CA LYS A 586 26.85 5.96 -1.49
C LYS A 586 27.63 7.27 -1.57
N ALA A 587 28.93 7.28 -1.27
CA ALA A 587 29.79 8.44 -1.50
C ALA A 587 30.07 8.67 -3.00
N VAL A 588 30.30 7.60 -3.78
CA VAL A 588 30.61 7.69 -5.22
C VAL A 588 29.44 8.26 -6.02
N PHE A 589 28.20 7.77 -5.87
CA PHE A 589 27.09 8.31 -6.67
C PHE A 589 26.74 9.76 -6.31
N LYS A 590 26.86 10.15 -5.04
CA LYS A 590 26.68 11.55 -4.59
C LYS A 590 27.68 12.49 -5.26
N ALA A 591 28.95 12.10 -5.33
CA ALA A 591 29.99 12.88 -6.01
C ALA A 591 29.73 13.04 -7.53
N GLN A 592 28.95 12.14 -8.14
CA GLN A 592 28.64 12.14 -9.58
C GLN A 592 27.25 12.72 -9.93
N ARG A 593 26.51 13.31 -8.97
CA ARG A 593 25.10 13.74 -9.16
C ARG A 593 24.26 12.63 -9.81
N SER A 594 24.27 11.44 -9.20
CA SER A 594 23.68 10.21 -9.75
C SER A 594 23.01 9.36 -8.66
N THR A 595 22.26 8.33 -9.05
CA THR A 595 21.51 7.42 -8.16
C THR A 595 22.21 6.07 -8.00
N PRO A 596 21.87 5.25 -6.98
CA PRO A 596 22.42 3.91 -6.89
C PRO A 596 22.06 3.03 -8.10
N PHE A 597 20.89 3.24 -8.71
CA PHE A 597 20.46 2.52 -9.92
C PHE A 597 21.45 2.68 -11.08
N TYR A 598 21.81 3.92 -11.45
CA TYR A 598 22.74 4.16 -12.56
C TYR A 598 24.16 3.63 -12.29
N LEU A 599 24.59 3.60 -11.02
CA LEU A 599 25.87 3.00 -10.63
C LEU A 599 25.86 1.47 -10.81
N HIS A 600 24.79 0.79 -10.38
CA HIS A 600 24.64 -0.66 -10.60
C HIS A 600 24.49 -1.00 -12.09
N LEU A 601 23.77 -0.17 -12.86
CA LEU A 601 23.68 -0.29 -14.31
C LEU A 601 25.04 -0.15 -14.99
N ALA A 602 25.86 0.84 -14.60
CA ALA A 602 27.22 1.01 -15.12
C ALA A 602 28.14 -0.16 -14.74
N ALA A 603 28.06 -0.65 -13.50
CA ALA A 603 28.81 -1.82 -13.06
C ALA A 603 28.41 -3.09 -13.85
N PHE A 604 27.12 -3.28 -14.10
CA PHE A 604 26.60 -4.41 -14.87
C PHE A 604 26.99 -4.33 -16.35
N LYS A 605 26.91 -3.14 -16.97
CA LYS A 605 27.43 -2.85 -18.32
C LYS A 605 28.89 -3.26 -18.47
N VAL A 606 29.75 -2.81 -17.54
CA VAL A 606 31.18 -3.12 -17.54
C VAL A 606 31.43 -4.62 -17.33
N LEU A 607 30.74 -5.25 -16.36
CA LEU A 607 30.86 -6.69 -16.09
C LEU A 607 30.51 -7.55 -17.32
N LEU A 608 29.43 -7.22 -18.02
CA LEU A 608 28.99 -7.92 -19.23
C LEU A 608 30.01 -7.75 -20.37
N PHE A 609 30.55 -6.55 -20.59
CA PHE A 609 31.61 -6.34 -21.59
C PHE A 609 32.93 -7.05 -21.23
N CYS A 610 33.27 -7.16 -19.94
CA CYS A 610 34.43 -7.94 -19.49
C CYS A 610 34.24 -9.44 -19.78
N PHE A 611 33.06 -9.99 -19.48
CA PHE A 611 32.77 -11.41 -19.73
C PHE A 611 32.59 -11.75 -21.21
N ALA A 612 32.00 -10.88 -22.02
CA ALA A 612 31.77 -11.13 -23.45
C ALA A 612 33.04 -10.91 -24.32
N GLY A 613 34.10 -10.32 -23.75
CA GLY A 613 35.38 -10.08 -24.44
C GLY A 613 35.29 -9.10 -25.61
N ASP A 614 36.43 -8.85 -26.27
CA ASP A 614 36.55 -7.80 -27.30
C ASP A 614 35.82 -8.09 -28.62
N VAL A 615 35.21 -9.28 -28.74
CA VAL A 615 34.29 -9.63 -29.83
C VAL A 615 32.99 -8.81 -29.73
N MET A 616 32.50 -8.58 -28.51
CA MET A 616 31.25 -7.86 -28.27
C MET A 616 31.48 -6.34 -28.35
N LYS A 617 31.05 -5.71 -29.45
CA LYS A 617 31.25 -4.27 -29.72
C LYS A 617 30.17 -3.37 -29.13
N ASP A 618 28.95 -3.86 -29.01
CA ASP A 618 27.83 -3.23 -28.32
C ASP A 618 27.01 -4.31 -27.60
N LEU A 619 26.15 -3.90 -26.67
CA LEU A 619 25.20 -4.79 -26.00
C LEU A 619 23.95 -4.04 -25.57
N THR A 620 22.93 -4.79 -25.16
CA THR A 620 21.65 -4.29 -24.69
C THR A 620 21.32 -4.84 -23.30
N ILE A 621 20.87 -3.96 -22.42
CA ILE A 621 20.39 -4.29 -21.07
C ILE A 621 18.91 -3.88 -20.99
N GLY A 622 18.05 -4.82 -20.59
CA GLY A 622 16.66 -4.53 -20.29
C GLY A 622 16.48 -4.06 -18.85
N PHE A 623 15.47 -3.23 -18.61
CA PHE A 623 14.97 -2.95 -17.28
C PHE A 623 13.45 -2.70 -17.32
N ALA A 624 12.80 -2.73 -16.17
CA ALA A 624 11.38 -2.44 -16.03
C ALA A 624 11.14 -0.96 -15.76
N ASP A 625 10.18 -0.36 -16.47
CA ASP A 625 9.50 0.86 -16.02
C ASP A 625 8.12 0.47 -15.48
N ALA A 626 7.73 1.03 -14.34
CA ALA A 626 6.40 0.83 -13.78
C ALA A 626 5.28 1.50 -14.61
N ALA A 627 5.63 2.42 -15.52
CA ALA A 627 4.74 3.15 -16.42
C ALA A 627 3.60 3.92 -15.71
N ARG A 628 3.86 4.37 -14.47
CA ARG A 628 2.90 5.08 -13.60
C ARG A 628 3.04 6.60 -13.72
N ASN A 629 3.24 7.05 -14.96
CA ASN A 629 3.57 8.41 -15.36
C ASN A 629 2.36 9.38 -15.26
N ASP A 630 1.22 8.86 -14.77
CA ASP A 630 -0.02 9.58 -14.50
C ASP A 630 -0.51 9.16 -13.10
N SER A 631 -0.64 10.14 -12.19
CA SER A 631 -1.13 9.97 -10.81
C SER A 631 -2.46 9.22 -10.66
N SER A 632 -3.27 9.12 -11.73
CA SER A 632 -4.50 8.32 -11.71
C SER A 632 -4.26 6.81 -11.74
N VAL A 633 -3.12 6.32 -12.24
CA VAL A 633 -2.77 4.87 -12.23
C VAL A 633 -1.77 4.47 -11.13
N GLU A 634 -1.18 5.45 -10.43
CA GLU A 634 -0.25 5.31 -9.31
C GLU A 634 -0.65 4.19 -8.32
N ARG A 635 -1.87 4.27 -7.75
CA ARG A 635 -2.45 3.25 -6.85
C ARG A 635 -3.29 2.18 -7.54
N GLY A 636 -3.14 2.04 -8.87
CA GLY A 636 -3.82 1.04 -9.68
C GLY A 636 -3.35 -0.39 -9.40
N ILE A 637 -4.23 -1.37 -9.59
CA ILE A 637 -3.87 -2.80 -9.64
C ILE A 637 -4.20 -3.29 -11.05
N GLY A 638 -3.21 -3.88 -11.71
CA GLY A 638 -3.23 -4.30 -13.10
C GLY A 638 -1.83 -4.67 -13.58
N PHE A 639 -1.67 -4.85 -14.89
CA PHE A 639 -0.35 -4.97 -15.50
C PHE A 639 -0.10 -3.76 -16.40
N PHE A 640 0.59 -2.77 -15.84
CA PHE A 640 0.93 -1.48 -16.45
C PHE A 640 2.38 -1.44 -16.95
N LEU A 641 3.27 -2.14 -16.24
CA LEU A 641 4.72 -2.24 -16.47
C LEU A 641 5.09 -2.33 -17.96
N ASN A 642 6.03 -1.47 -18.37
CA ASN A 642 6.67 -1.49 -19.69
C ASN A 642 8.10 -2.02 -19.57
N LEU A 643 8.64 -2.56 -20.66
CA LEU A 643 10.04 -3.00 -20.74
C LEU A 643 10.83 -2.00 -21.59
N LEU A 644 11.95 -1.51 -21.06
CA LEU A 644 12.82 -0.56 -21.74
C LEU A 644 14.17 -1.21 -22.03
N THR A 645 14.77 -0.82 -23.16
CA THR A 645 15.99 -1.43 -23.70
C THR A 645 17.10 -0.38 -23.80
N LEU A 646 18.23 -0.62 -23.13
CA LEU A 646 19.36 0.30 -23.07
C LEU A 646 20.52 -0.26 -23.90
N ARG A 647 20.82 0.37 -25.04
CA ARG A 647 21.95 0.01 -25.90
C ARG A 647 23.20 0.75 -25.44
N PHE A 648 24.31 0.02 -25.32
CA PHE A 648 25.61 0.53 -24.90
C PHE A 648 26.71 0.06 -25.86
N CYS A 649 27.70 0.90 -26.13
CA CYS A 649 28.88 0.53 -26.91
C CYS A 649 30.08 0.18 -26.00
N ARG A 650 30.98 -0.70 -26.47
CA ARG A 650 32.21 -1.06 -25.76
C ARG A 650 33.19 0.09 -25.83
N GLN A 651 33.48 0.71 -24.68
CA GLN A 651 34.50 1.75 -24.55
C GLN A 651 35.61 1.23 -23.61
N PRO A 652 36.70 0.63 -24.12
CA PRO A 652 37.66 -0.09 -23.28
C PRO A 652 38.47 0.82 -22.35
N ASP A 653 38.75 2.05 -22.79
CA ASP A 653 39.53 3.04 -22.04
C ASP A 653 38.66 4.00 -21.19
N GLN A 654 37.35 3.75 -21.10
CA GLN A 654 36.40 4.63 -20.41
C GLN A 654 36.60 4.63 -18.89
N PRO A 655 36.83 5.79 -18.23
CA PRO A 655 36.82 5.90 -16.78
C PRO A 655 35.46 5.51 -16.19
N PHE A 656 35.45 4.79 -15.06
CA PHE A 656 34.18 4.31 -14.48
C PHE A 656 33.22 5.44 -14.07
N SER A 657 33.73 6.64 -13.76
CA SER A 657 32.91 7.85 -13.57
C SER A 657 32.11 8.22 -14.83
N GLU A 658 32.73 8.15 -16.01
CA GLU A 658 32.07 8.41 -17.28
C GLU A 658 31.10 7.28 -17.63
N ALA A 659 31.41 6.03 -17.26
CA ALA A 659 30.50 4.90 -17.40
C ALA A 659 29.19 5.09 -16.61
N ILE A 660 29.23 5.72 -15.43
CA ILE A 660 28.04 6.10 -14.63
C ILE A 660 27.25 7.22 -15.33
N VAL A 661 27.92 8.22 -15.90
CA VAL A 661 27.27 9.32 -16.63
C VAL A 661 26.60 8.82 -17.92
N GLU A 662 27.25 7.93 -18.67
CA GLU A 662 26.65 7.25 -19.83
C GLU A 662 25.43 6.42 -19.39
N ALA A 663 25.55 5.61 -18.34
CA ALA A 663 24.44 4.80 -17.83
C ALA A 663 23.23 5.66 -17.43
N ARG A 664 23.46 6.79 -16.75
CA ARG A 664 22.41 7.77 -16.41
C ARG A 664 21.77 8.36 -17.66
N ASN A 665 22.58 8.90 -18.58
CA ASN A 665 22.06 9.64 -19.73
C ASN A 665 21.29 8.71 -20.70
N THR A 666 21.80 7.50 -20.96
CA THR A 666 21.13 6.49 -21.80
C THR A 666 19.82 5.99 -21.16
N ALA A 667 19.83 5.73 -19.85
CA ALA A 667 18.62 5.34 -19.13
C ALA A 667 17.57 6.46 -19.06
N HIS A 668 17.99 7.72 -18.91
CA HIS A 668 17.09 8.87 -18.88
C HIS A 668 16.38 9.07 -20.23
N ALA A 669 17.11 9.06 -21.36
CA ALA A 669 16.50 9.24 -22.68
C ALA A 669 15.52 8.11 -23.04
N ALA A 670 15.81 6.87 -22.60
CA ALA A 670 14.89 5.74 -22.72
C ALA A 670 13.64 5.90 -21.85
N LEU A 671 13.77 6.51 -20.65
CA LEU A 671 12.65 6.86 -19.78
C LEU A 671 11.80 8.00 -20.36
N GLU A 672 12.40 9.04 -20.94
CA GLU A 672 11.66 10.09 -21.66
C GLU A 672 10.77 9.51 -22.77
N SER A 673 11.25 8.49 -23.47
CA SER A 673 10.52 7.76 -24.52
C SER A 673 9.77 6.50 -24.04
N SER A 674 9.52 6.38 -22.72
CA SER A 674 8.91 5.20 -22.09
C SER A 674 7.42 4.98 -22.40
N CYS A 675 6.73 5.99 -22.94
CA CYS A 675 5.29 5.89 -23.22
C CYS A 675 4.98 4.85 -24.32
N LEU A 676 5.93 4.59 -25.22
CA LEU A 676 5.83 3.64 -26.31
C LEU A 676 5.94 2.20 -25.77
N PRO A 677 4.92 1.34 -25.92
CA PRO A 677 4.97 -0.03 -25.41
C PRO A 677 5.99 -0.89 -26.17
N PHE A 678 6.73 -1.73 -25.43
CA PHE A 678 7.75 -2.63 -25.98
C PHE A 678 7.25 -3.51 -27.15
N ASP A 679 5.98 -3.94 -27.14
CA ASP A 679 5.36 -4.68 -28.25
C ASP A 679 5.24 -3.89 -29.56
N VAL A 680 5.02 -2.57 -29.46
CA VAL A 680 4.99 -1.67 -30.62
C VAL A 680 6.42 -1.53 -31.14
N LEU A 681 7.37 -1.28 -30.24
CA LEU A 681 8.79 -1.16 -30.56
C LEU A 681 9.34 -2.41 -31.29
N LEU A 682 8.99 -3.62 -30.83
CA LEU A 682 9.32 -4.89 -31.49
C LEU A 682 8.75 -5.00 -32.92
N THR A 683 7.57 -4.46 -33.15
CA THR A 683 6.81 -4.60 -34.39
C THR A 683 7.24 -3.56 -35.42
N GLU A 684 7.29 -2.29 -35.04
CA GLU A 684 7.65 -1.16 -35.91
C GLU A 684 9.13 -1.15 -36.31
N LEU A 685 10.03 -1.69 -35.48
CA LEU A 685 11.44 -1.92 -35.85
C LEU A 685 11.70 -3.29 -36.50
N ASN A 686 10.66 -4.11 -36.69
CA ASN A 686 10.76 -5.46 -37.29
C ASN A 686 11.89 -6.31 -36.65
N VAL A 687 11.86 -6.43 -35.32
CA VAL A 687 12.88 -7.18 -34.56
C VAL A 687 12.65 -8.68 -34.69
N ALA A 688 13.69 -9.40 -35.08
CA ALA A 688 13.66 -10.83 -35.29
C ALA A 688 13.30 -11.58 -33.99
N ARG A 689 12.18 -12.32 -34.03
CA ARG A 689 11.77 -13.21 -32.93
C ARG A 689 12.56 -14.52 -33.01
N SER A 690 13.08 -14.95 -31.87
CA SER A 690 13.97 -16.11 -31.74
C SER A 690 13.45 -17.05 -30.65
N SER A 691 13.71 -18.35 -30.79
CA SER A 691 13.50 -19.35 -29.74
C SER A 691 14.78 -19.67 -28.95
N LEU A 692 15.88 -18.98 -29.25
CA LEU A 692 17.21 -19.17 -28.65
C LEU A 692 17.59 -18.07 -27.65
N HIS A 693 16.84 -16.97 -27.63
CA HIS A 693 17.04 -15.80 -26.78
C HIS A 693 15.80 -14.88 -26.80
N SER A 694 15.61 -14.07 -25.77
CA SER A 694 14.68 -12.94 -25.78
C SER A 694 15.06 -11.90 -26.85
N PRO A 695 14.09 -11.14 -27.39
CA PRO A 695 14.35 -10.02 -28.31
C PRO A 695 14.86 -8.79 -27.55
N PHE A 696 15.46 -7.85 -28.28
CA PHE A 696 16.23 -6.70 -27.78
C PHE A 696 17.41 -7.03 -26.87
N PHE A 697 17.21 -7.64 -25.70
CA PHE A 697 18.21 -7.86 -24.66
C PHE A 697 18.14 -9.27 -24.08
N GLN A 698 19.25 -9.76 -23.54
CA GLN A 698 19.33 -11.02 -22.76
C GLN A 698 19.92 -10.82 -21.36
N ALA A 699 20.45 -9.62 -21.08
CA ALA A 699 20.77 -9.17 -19.73
C ALA A 699 19.64 -8.27 -19.21
N PHE A 700 19.26 -8.41 -17.94
CA PHE A 700 18.21 -7.62 -17.31
C PHE A 700 18.65 -7.04 -15.96
N LEU A 701 18.23 -5.83 -15.64
CA LEU A 701 18.41 -5.18 -14.36
C LEU A 701 17.04 -4.95 -13.69
N ASP A 702 16.81 -5.61 -12.57
CA ASP A 702 15.74 -5.26 -11.62
C ASP A 702 16.37 -4.50 -10.44
N TYR A 703 15.87 -3.30 -10.15
CA TYR A 703 16.34 -2.46 -9.06
C TYR A 703 15.14 -1.98 -8.26
N ARG A 704 15.18 -2.17 -6.94
CA ARG A 704 14.06 -1.94 -6.04
C ARG A 704 14.53 -1.25 -4.77
N GLN A 705 14.08 -0.03 -4.51
CA GLN A 705 14.43 0.74 -3.32
C GLN A 705 13.39 0.53 -2.20
N GLY A 706 13.83 0.60 -0.95
CA GLY A 706 12.90 0.71 0.19
C GLY A 706 12.02 -0.51 0.42
N VAL A 707 12.39 -1.68 -0.13
CA VAL A 707 11.69 -2.96 0.11
C VAL A 707 11.71 -3.26 1.61
N GLN A 708 10.59 -2.97 2.28
CA GLN A 708 10.39 -3.30 3.68
C GLN A 708 10.10 -4.79 3.80
N GLU A 709 11.03 -5.58 4.35
CA GLU A 709 10.78 -7.00 4.63
C GLU A 709 9.75 -7.18 5.77
N ARG A 710 9.57 -6.13 6.60
CA ARG A 710 8.66 -6.10 7.75
C ARG A 710 7.53 -5.10 7.57
N HIS A 711 6.34 -5.51 7.99
CA HIS A 711 5.12 -4.73 7.82
C HIS A 711 4.24 -4.79 9.07
N LEU A 712 4.05 -3.64 9.73
CA LEU A 712 3.07 -3.52 10.82
C LEU A 712 1.63 -3.49 10.29
N TRP A 713 0.83 -4.42 10.79
CA TRP A 713 -0.59 -4.63 10.52
C TRP A 713 -1.36 -4.42 11.85
N GLY A 714 -1.47 -3.16 12.27
CA GLY A 714 -1.96 -2.82 13.61
C GLY A 714 -0.98 -3.32 14.66
N ASN A 715 -1.43 -4.20 15.55
CA ASN A 715 -0.60 -4.89 16.54
C ASN A 715 0.08 -6.17 16.00
N CYS A 716 -0.01 -6.45 14.70
CA CYS A 716 0.55 -7.64 14.06
C CYS A 716 1.84 -7.29 13.31
N GLN A 717 2.89 -8.10 13.45
CA GLN A 717 4.09 -8.01 12.60
C GLN A 717 4.02 -9.08 11.53
N ALA A 718 3.95 -8.65 10.27
CA ALA A 718 4.11 -9.50 9.10
C ALA A 718 5.54 -9.36 8.57
N GLU A 719 6.22 -10.48 8.32
CA GLU A 719 7.61 -10.55 7.87
C GLU A 719 7.66 -11.40 6.58
N LEU A 720 8.35 -10.91 5.56
CA LEU A 720 8.49 -11.60 4.27
C LEU A 720 9.32 -12.87 4.47
N GLN A 721 8.73 -14.03 4.15
CA GLN A 721 9.37 -15.34 4.34
C GLN A 721 9.92 -15.91 3.02
N SER A 722 9.16 -15.80 1.94
CA SER A 722 9.49 -16.46 0.67
C SER A 722 8.88 -15.73 -0.53
N VAL A 723 9.66 -15.61 -1.60
CA VAL A 723 9.24 -15.08 -2.89
C VAL A 723 9.63 -16.07 -3.98
N HIS A 724 8.67 -16.47 -4.80
CA HIS A 724 8.90 -17.18 -6.06
C HIS A 724 8.39 -16.26 -7.18
N PRO A 725 9.27 -15.52 -7.88
CA PRO A 725 8.86 -14.66 -8.97
C PRO A 725 8.53 -15.48 -10.22
N GLY A 726 7.60 -14.99 -11.04
CA GLY A 726 7.34 -15.54 -12.36
C GLY A 726 8.62 -15.53 -13.22
N ARG A 727 8.85 -16.61 -13.97
CA ARG A 727 10.14 -16.87 -14.60
C ARG A 727 10.32 -16.11 -15.92
N THR A 728 11.52 -15.61 -16.18
CA THR A 728 11.85 -14.79 -17.36
C THR A 728 12.91 -15.47 -18.25
N ALA A 729 12.88 -15.14 -19.55
CA ALA A 729 13.72 -15.76 -20.59
C ALA A 729 15.11 -15.09 -20.76
N TYR A 730 15.67 -14.51 -19.68
CA TYR A 730 16.92 -13.75 -19.73
C TYR A 730 18.10 -14.64 -19.34
N ASP A 731 19.22 -14.53 -20.07
CA ASP A 731 20.47 -15.27 -19.77
C ASP A 731 21.02 -14.92 -18.38
N ILE A 732 20.89 -13.65 -17.98
CA ILE A 732 21.39 -13.12 -16.71
C ILE A 732 20.50 -11.97 -16.24
N THR A 733 20.12 -12.00 -14.96
CA THR A 733 19.39 -10.90 -14.31
C THR A 733 20.14 -10.46 -13.06
N LEU A 734 20.53 -9.19 -13.01
CA LEU A 734 21.00 -8.55 -11.78
C LEU A 734 19.77 -8.01 -11.03
N ASN A 735 19.54 -8.50 -9.82
CA ASN A 735 18.51 -8.00 -8.92
C ASN A 735 19.20 -7.20 -7.80
N VAL A 736 18.80 -5.95 -7.60
CA VAL A 736 19.37 -5.05 -6.58
C VAL A 736 18.25 -4.59 -5.64
N THR A 737 18.48 -4.67 -4.34
CA THR A 737 17.53 -4.21 -3.32
C THR A 737 18.25 -3.30 -2.32
N ASP A 738 17.93 -2.00 -2.31
CA ASP A 738 18.43 -1.05 -1.28
C ASP A 738 17.45 -1.01 -0.11
N SER A 739 17.68 -1.89 0.86
CA SER A 739 16.96 -1.94 2.13
C SER A 739 17.37 -0.76 3.02
N ASN A 740 16.44 0.14 3.35
CA ASN A 740 16.70 1.24 4.27
C ASN A 740 17.13 0.69 5.65
N ALA A 741 18.38 0.98 6.04
CA ALA A 741 19.02 0.43 7.23
C ALA A 741 18.55 1.12 8.54
N THR A 742 17.25 1.01 8.83
CA THR A 742 16.62 1.39 10.10
C THR A 742 16.20 0.17 10.95
N ASP A 743 16.42 -1.06 10.47
CA ASP A 743 16.18 -2.31 11.19
C ASP A 743 17.40 -2.66 12.09
N THR A 744 17.54 -1.96 13.22
CA THR A 744 18.38 -2.36 14.37
C THR A 744 17.69 -2.00 15.69
#